data_AF-A0A970DJV5-F1
#
_entry.id   AF-A0A970DJV5-F1
#
_cell.length_a   1.000
_cell.length_b   1.000
_cell.length_c   1.000
_cell.angle_alpha   90.00
_cell.angle_beta   90.00
_cell.angle_gamma   90.00
#
_symmetry.space_group_name_H-M   'P 1'
#
loop_
_entity.id
_entity.type
_entity.pdbx_description
1 polymer ?
#
loop_
_entity_poly.entity_id
_entity_poly.type
_entity_poly.pdbx_seq_one_letter_code
_entity_poly.pdbx_strand_id
1 'polypeptide(L)'
;MRRGIYRVRERTRFESRPKRGFVKPEKAVGEIEWSSANPNVATIEDGAVTGVGEGETVVTAKRGKKEHKVTVKVSYVTVTFDTKGGSEIAAVKLSYGEKLDKPADPEKPDKVFSAWYIDADLKTAFDFNKELTEDLTLYAKWDDAEYDVTFKVEGEIYREAKVKAGEKVEKPEDPVKTGYNFLGWFFLYQDAHEVNYDFDLHVESPLEIYAKFAPRDDIPYAVKHLTYNEKTGMFDLADEESLIGTADAEVVIKTKEYAGLIPEHDEYRAVILPDGSLVVEIKYIEINYSFTMVLNGGNFTYETKAAMVDDFLNDYNTYFKTTYTRENLPLGAWVLNNFHTFLYDEKYHDKWRWMPAYLAVVGSNTNRRACADFATVSTAAAFNAINSNHIYAFSYEIRGFILDIKYTENTNWMSSDYSQYELGHGFWETFVEYREITSYENLTEPFTLPTTVYREGYNFRGWYLDPEFTKPVTKMVRDGTVYAKWEEKNPVTHILILNPVTELQKYATHQLEINILPADAFNKSVHFITSNDKVLRVSDTGLITAENIGTARITVKSAVRDVKAVIEITVTGFDDIDVEFSAGYDGLLYVGEEVTVTVKGVGSINDGDLEFVSKSADIATIDDNGLIKALKEGEAAFDIVYKPANETLLTVLIPVYPAPGEERIDKLLKLLKEASNPVVECLNASLLYDTSSNQQYFKPTYGSVNLYLFDDLNLEDKKYLINPQTMDSKHSGLMPSIEFITIHDTANISGGLTAHGNYWLNTSHNTSIHFTVGDYGVIQSLDTRYAAHHAGDGTSVMFAWEDTGVRANGKMNPDIDISPDGYYTFNDEKTPIKAPTKNGQILDKSYFTELGPNWKIGDNGNYYLGTTWFVDSQVARGVIGSKGGNLNSIGIEMCVNTSGDIYDTWQRTAKLVAKLIEDNDLDYSRVVQHNTFTGKNCPQSILYADYWDTFMEFIQIEHIIRTEYADAEIKLESHDPDLLDNTGRIISLPQTTKFVTYTITVKIGDAEKSIKLGSVIPGLSSWDQYDGLYAINLN
;
A
#
# COMPACT_ATOMS: atom_id res chain seq x y z
N MET A 1 1.68 -40.55 11.11
CA MET A 1 2.82 -40.96 10.26
C MET A 1 2.47 -40.74 8.78
N ARG A 2 3.17 -39.79 8.13
CA ARG A 2 3.42 -39.60 6.67
C ARG A 2 2.21 -39.49 5.72
N ARG A 3 2.12 -38.60 4.73
CA ARG A 3 2.81 -37.37 4.28
C ARG A 3 2.14 -37.01 2.94
N GLY A 4 1.88 -35.74 2.67
CA GLY A 4 1.91 -35.17 1.30
C GLY A 4 0.56 -34.80 0.67
N ILE A 5 0.40 -33.71 -0.11
CA ILE A 5 1.32 -32.74 -0.73
C ILE A 5 0.48 -31.47 -1.06
N TYR A 6 0.96 -30.29 -0.67
CA TYR A 6 0.56 -29.00 -1.27
C TYR A 6 1.38 -28.75 -2.55
N ARG A 7 0.72 -28.29 -3.62
CA ARG A 7 1.35 -27.76 -4.83
C ARG A 7 1.40 -26.24 -4.75
N VAL A 8 2.60 -25.65 -4.76
CA VAL A 8 2.82 -24.26 -5.16
C VAL A 8 3.81 -24.24 -6.32
N ARG A 9 3.48 -23.45 -7.35
CA ARG A 9 4.26 -23.23 -8.57
C ARG A 9 5.34 -22.20 -8.30
N GLU A 10 6.59 -22.49 -8.66
CA GLU A 10 7.58 -21.46 -8.93
C GLU A 10 8.12 -21.58 -10.36
N ARG A 11 8.23 -20.40 -10.99
CA ARG A 11 8.90 -20.18 -12.28
C ARG A 11 10.40 -20.14 -12.05
N THR A 12 11.18 -20.73 -12.94
CA THR A 12 12.52 -20.21 -13.26
C THR A 12 12.94 -20.61 -14.67
N ARG A 13 13.45 -19.65 -15.43
CA ARG A 13 14.10 -19.78 -16.73
C ARG A 13 15.50 -19.18 -16.53
N PHE A 14 16.57 -19.86 -16.93
CA PHE A 14 17.76 -19.32 -17.63
C PHE A 14 18.83 -20.42 -17.86
N GLU A 15 19.09 -20.66 -19.16
CA GLU A 15 20.37 -20.90 -19.86
C GLU A 15 21.28 -22.13 -19.67
N SER A 16 22.04 -22.34 -20.77
CA SER A 16 22.65 -23.53 -21.36
C SER A 16 23.91 -24.07 -20.66
N ARG A 17 24.05 -25.41 -20.62
CA ARG A 17 25.18 -26.14 -20.00
C ARG A 17 26.19 -26.70 -21.03
N PRO A 18 27.49 -26.76 -20.73
CA PRO A 18 28.47 -27.55 -21.48
C PRO A 18 28.28 -29.06 -21.23
N LYS A 19 28.64 -29.90 -22.22
CA LYS A 19 28.39 -31.35 -22.24
C LYS A 19 29.15 -32.08 -21.10
N ARG A 20 28.40 -32.81 -20.26
CA ARG A 20 28.91 -33.75 -19.24
C ARG A 20 29.18 -35.14 -19.84
N GLY A 21 30.36 -35.71 -19.60
CA GLY A 21 30.64 -37.12 -19.87
C GLY A 21 30.34 -37.97 -18.64
N PHE A 22 29.52 -39.02 -18.77
CA PHE A 22 29.22 -39.95 -17.69
C PHE A 22 30.16 -41.16 -17.72
N VAL A 23 30.82 -41.48 -16.60
CA VAL A 23 31.49 -42.78 -16.41
C VAL A 23 30.59 -43.66 -15.55
N LYS A 24 29.83 -44.56 -16.18
CA LYS A 24 28.94 -45.48 -15.47
C LYS A 24 29.64 -46.82 -15.24
N PRO A 25 29.81 -47.32 -14.00
CA PRO A 25 30.20 -48.71 -13.77
C PRO A 25 28.94 -49.59 -13.88
N GLU A 26 28.88 -50.45 -14.90
CA GLU A 26 27.65 -51.15 -15.28
C GLU A 26 27.05 -52.15 -14.26
N LYS A 27 27.69 -52.45 -13.12
CA LYS A 27 27.14 -53.43 -12.13
C LYS A 27 27.57 -53.18 -10.66
N ALA A 28 27.48 -51.97 -10.13
CA ALA A 28 27.76 -51.71 -8.72
C ALA A 28 26.48 -51.44 -7.90
N VAL A 29 26.23 -52.23 -6.85
CA VAL A 29 25.19 -52.00 -5.83
C VAL A 29 25.89 -51.54 -4.54
N GLY A 30 25.70 -50.27 -4.14
CA GLY A 30 26.28 -49.60 -2.94
C GLY A 30 26.92 -48.22 -3.23
N GLU A 31 27.11 -47.39 -2.19
CA GLU A 31 27.67 -46.02 -2.27
C GLU A 31 29.14 -46.01 -2.76
N ILE A 32 29.50 -45.09 -3.66
CA ILE A 32 30.84 -44.93 -4.26
C ILE A 32 31.32 -43.51 -3.99
N GLU A 33 32.51 -43.36 -3.41
CA GLU A 33 33.17 -42.07 -3.23
C GLU A 33 33.92 -41.68 -4.51
N TRP A 34 33.65 -40.49 -5.03
CA TRP A 34 34.30 -39.93 -6.22
C TRP A 34 35.25 -38.80 -5.86
N SER A 35 36.44 -38.78 -6.46
CA SER A 35 37.39 -37.67 -6.29
C SER A 35 38.21 -37.42 -7.55
N SER A 36 38.60 -36.17 -7.78
CA SER A 36 39.56 -35.80 -8.81
C SER A 36 40.89 -35.44 -8.18
N ALA A 37 41.99 -35.95 -8.73
CA ALA A 37 43.34 -35.65 -8.26
C ALA A 37 43.73 -34.18 -8.49
N ASN A 38 43.09 -33.51 -9.45
CA ASN A 38 43.24 -32.09 -9.72
C ASN A 38 41.89 -31.50 -10.20
N PRO A 39 41.09 -30.90 -9.28
CA PRO A 39 39.80 -30.32 -9.62
C PRO A 39 39.90 -29.08 -10.54
N ASN A 40 41.07 -28.46 -10.67
CA ASN A 40 41.30 -27.36 -11.61
C ASN A 40 41.42 -27.84 -13.06
N VAL A 41 41.63 -29.14 -13.29
CA VAL A 41 41.66 -29.75 -14.63
C VAL A 41 40.32 -30.39 -14.96
N ALA A 42 39.75 -31.18 -14.03
CA ALA A 42 38.38 -31.68 -14.17
C ALA A 42 37.77 -31.99 -12.79
N THR A 43 36.48 -31.71 -12.59
CA THR A 43 35.71 -32.08 -11.40
C THR A 43 34.86 -33.33 -11.67
N ILE A 44 34.49 -34.04 -10.60
CA ILE A 44 33.58 -35.19 -10.68
C ILE A 44 32.53 -35.12 -9.57
N GLU A 45 31.28 -35.39 -9.93
CA GLU A 45 30.15 -35.48 -9.01
C GLU A 45 29.24 -36.61 -9.48
N ASP A 46 28.97 -37.60 -8.61
CA ASP A 46 28.13 -38.76 -8.91
C ASP A 46 28.43 -39.49 -10.23
N GLY A 47 29.72 -39.61 -10.57
CA GLY A 47 30.18 -40.27 -11.80
C GLY A 47 30.15 -39.40 -13.06
N ALA A 48 29.73 -38.14 -12.96
CA ALA A 48 29.76 -37.17 -14.06
C ALA A 48 31.02 -36.31 -13.99
N VAL A 49 31.86 -36.38 -15.03
CA VAL A 49 33.11 -35.60 -15.13
C VAL A 49 32.87 -34.31 -15.91
N THR A 50 33.37 -33.19 -15.37
CA THR A 50 33.35 -31.88 -16.02
C THR A 50 34.78 -31.37 -16.19
N GLY A 51 35.22 -31.09 -17.42
CA GLY A 51 36.52 -30.46 -17.68
C GLY A 51 36.51 -28.99 -17.26
N VAL A 52 37.52 -28.58 -16.48
CA VAL A 52 37.65 -27.23 -15.90
C VAL A 52 38.86 -26.48 -16.47
N GLY A 53 39.94 -27.17 -16.78
CA GLY A 53 41.18 -26.56 -17.27
C GLY A 53 42.00 -27.54 -18.11
N GLU A 54 42.84 -26.99 -19.00
CA GLU A 54 43.68 -27.80 -19.88
C GLU A 54 44.69 -28.63 -19.08
N GLY A 55 44.75 -29.93 -19.34
CA GLY A 55 45.64 -30.82 -18.61
C GLY A 55 45.10 -32.23 -18.49
N GLU A 56 45.79 -33.03 -17.70
CA GLU A 56 45.45 -34.42 -17.43
C GLU A 56 45.30 -34.60 -15.92
N THR A 57 44.16 -35.16 -15.48
CA THR A 57 43.89 -35.47 -14.08
C THR A 57 43.34 -36.88 -13.95
N VAL A 58 43.60 -37.53 -12.82
CA VAL A 58 43.06 -38.86 -12.53
C VAL A 58 41.83 -38.70 -11.66
N VAL A 59 40.73 -39.26 -12.13
CA VAL A 59 39.48 -39.29 -11.40
C VAL A 59 39.28 -40.70 -10.83
N THR A 60 39.00 -40.78 -9.54
CA THR A 60 38.97 -42.03 -8.77
C THR A 60 37.56 -42.32 -8.29
N ALA A 61 37.11 -43.56 -8.52
CA ALA A 61 35.92 -44.16 -7.95
C ALA A 61 36.36 -45.14 -6.87
N LYS A 62 35.99 -44.92 -5.60
CA LYS A 62 36.43 -45.75 -4.48
C LYS A 62 35.25 -46.35 -3.73
N ARG A 63 35.37 -47.63 -3.37
CA ARG A 63 34.42 -48.31 -2.48
C ARG A 63 35.16 -49.24 -1.52
N GLY A 64 35.16 -48.90 -0.24
CA GLY A 64 35.93 -49.61 0.78
C GLY A 64 37.43 -49.59 0.46
N LYS A 65 38.07 -50.77 0.37
CA LYS A 65 39.50 -50.90 0.01
C LYS A 65 39.78 -51.01 -1.50
N LYS A 66 38.76 -51.00 -2.37
CA LYS A 66 38.92 -51.10 -3.82
C LYS A 66 38.75 -49.73 -4.48
N GLU A 67 39.64 -49.39 -5.40
CA GLU A 67 39.58 -48.17 -6.20
C GLU A 67 39.69 -48.48 -7.69
N HIS A 68 39.05 -47.65 -8.51
CA HIS A 68 39.24 -47.61 -9.96
C HIS A 68 39.59 -46.18 -10.35
N LYS A 69 40.63 -46.03 -11.18
CA LYS A 69 41.20 -44.74 -11.57
C LYS A 69 41.09 -44.59 -13.07
N VAL A 70 40.51 -43.47 -13.50
CA VAL A 70 40.39 -43.10 -14.91
C VAL A 70 41.11 -41.79 -15.13
N THR A 71 42.03 -41.80 -16.07
CA THR A 71 42.69 -40.58 -16.55
C THR A 71 41.74 -39.80 -17.43
N VAL A 72 41.51 -38.54 -17.10
CA VAL A 72 40.73 -37.56 -17.86
C VAL A 72 41.69 -36.52 -18.41
N LYS A 73 41.71 -36.39 -19.74
CA LYS A 73 42.49 -35.38 -20.46
C LYS A 73 41.56 -34.34 -21.06
N VAL A 74 41.75 -33.08 -20.69
CA VAL A 74 41.04 -31.92 -21.24
C VAL A 74 42.01 -31.18 -22.15
N SER A 75 41.65 -31.04 -23.43
CA SER A 75 42.48 -30.40 -24.46
C SER A 75 41.65 -29.42 -25.27
N TYR A 76 42.27 -28.34 -25.72
CA TYR A 76 41.66 -27.28 -26.52
C TYR A 76 42.38 -27.13 -27.86
N VAL A 77 41.71 -26.53 -28.82
CA VAL A 77 42.25 -26.13 -30.13
C VAL A 77 42.05 -24.63 -30.32
N THR A 78 42.98 -23.98 -30.99
CA THR A 78 42.96 -22.54 -31.25
C THR A 78 42.81 -22.28 -32.74
N VAL A 79 41.81 -21.49 -33.11
CA VAL A 79 41.65 -20.97 -34.48
C VAL A 79 42.11 -19.53 -34.55
N THR A 80 42.99 -19.23 -35.50
CA THR A 80 43.50 -17.89 -35.79
C THR A 80 43.03 -17.45 -37.18
N PHE A 81 42.93 -16.14 -37.40
CA PHE A 81 42.42 -15.57 -38.65
C PHE A 81 43.46 -14.64 -39.28
N ASP A 82 43.92 -14.94 -40.49
CA ASP A 82 44.71 -14.05 -41.33
C ASP A 82 43.78 -13.42 -42.37
N THR A 83 43.40 -12.18 -42.11
CA THR A 83 42.42 -11.44 -42.92
C THR A 83 43.02 -10.90 -44.22
N LYS A 84 44.30 -11.18 -44.52
CA LYS A 84 45.02 -10.69 -45.70
C LYS A 84 44.89 -9.16 -45.87
N GLY A 85 44.99 -8.43 -44.75
CA GLY A 85 44.92 -6.98 -44.69
C GLY A 85 43.50 -6.39 -44.57
N GLY A 86 42.52 -7.19 -44.13
CA GLY A 86 41.22 -6.70 -43.65
C GLY A 86 41.21 -6.51 -42.12
N SER A 87 40.04 -6.19 -41.56
CA SER A 87 39.85 -5.98 -40.11
C SER A 87 40.30 -7.17 -39.26
N GLU A 88 40.92 -6.91 -38.10
CA GLU A 88 41.44 -7.95 -37.22
C GLU A 88 40.32 -8.77 -36.56
N ILE A 89 40.51 -10.09 -36.46
CA ILE A 89 39.60 -11.00 -35.77
C ILE A 89 40.38 -11.75 -34.70
N ALA A 90 39.89 -11.70 -33.46
CA ALA A 90 40.51 -12.37 -32.32
C ALA A 90 40.54 -13.90 -32.50
N ALA A 91 41.60 -14.53 -32.01
CA ALA A 91 41.72 -15.98 -32.02
C ALA A 91 40.67 -16.62 -31.10
N VAL A 92 40.09 -17.74 -31.52
CA VAL A 92 39.05 -18.47 -30.79
C VAL A 92 39.64 -19.77 -30.24
N LYS A 93 39.51 -19.99 -28.93
CA LYS A 93 39.91 -21.24 -28.26
C LYS A 93 38.67 -22.11 -28.00
N LEU A 94 38.66 -23.32 -28.54
CA LEU A 94 37.53 -24.27 -28.52
C LEU A 94 37.96 -25.60 -27.87
N SER A 95 37.01 -26.37 -27.34
CA SER A 95 37.33 -27.71 -26.83
C SER A 95 37.69 -28.64 -27.99
N TYR A 96 38.60 -29.60 -27.77
CA TYR A 96 38.98 -30.57 -28.78
C TYR A 96 37.74 -31.34 -29.31
N GLY A 97 37.54 -31.31 -30.63
CA GLY A 97 36.41 -31.92 -31.33
C GLY A 97 35.19 -30.99 -31.50
N GLU A 98 35.24 -29.74 -31.03
CA GLU A 98 34.17 -28.77 -31.27
C GLU A 98 34.26 -28.13 -32.67
N LYS A 99 33.11 -27.61 -33.14
CA LYS A 99 33.02 -26.88 -34.41
C LYS A 99 33.21 -25.40 -34.14
N LEU A 100 33.81 -24.69 -35.09
CA LEU A 100 33.94 -23.24 -35.02
C LEU A 100 32.63 -22.59 -35.48
N ASP A 101 32.08 -21.71 -34.66
CA ASP A 101 31.00 -20.82 -35.09
C ASP A 101 31.55 -19.78 -36.08
N LYS A 102 30.82 -19.53 -37.18
CA LYS A 102 31.27 -18.61 -38.23
C LYS A 102 31.47 -17.20 -37.65
N PRO A 103 32.68 -16.59 -37.77
CA PRO A 103 32.89 -15.22 -37.32
C PRO A 103 32.20 -14.22 -38.26
N ALA A 104 32.07 -12.97 -37.82
CA ALA A 104 31.71 -11.88 -38.73
C ALA A 104 32.71 -11.81 -39.89
N ASP A 105 32.20 -11.51 -41.09
CA ASP A 105 33.04 -11.36 -42.27
C ASP A 105 33.96 -10.14 -42.08
N PRO A 106 35.27 -10.25 -42.37
CA PRO A 106 36.21 -9.14 -42.21
C PRO A 106 35.94 -8.07 -43.27
N GLU A 107 36.42 -6.85 -43.01
CA GLU A 107 36.25 -5.71 -43.90
C GLU A 107 37.61 -5.25 -44.45
N LYS A 108 37.69 -4.93 -45.74
CA LYS A 108 38.89 -4.39 -46.40
C LYS A 108 38.47 -3.32 -47.42
N PRO A 109 39.06 -2.11 -47.40
CA PRO A 109 38.72 -1.07 -48.36
C PRO A 109 38.85 -1.54 -49.81
N ASP A 110 37.89 -1.14 -50.65
CA ASP A 110 37.83 -1.37 -52.11
C ASP A 110 37.82 -2.83 -52.55
N LYS A 111 37.43 -3.73 -51.65
CA LYS A 111 37.33 -5.17 -51.89
C LYS A 111 36.09 -5.77 -51.22
N VAL A 112 35.52 -6.81 -51.82
CA VAL A 112 34.41 -7.59 -51.24
C VAL A 112 34.95 -8.89 -50.67
N PHE A 113 34.63 -9.20 -49.40
CA PHE A 113 35.02 -10.47 -48.77
C PHE A 113 34.27 -11.63 -49.40
N SER A 114 35.01 -12.64 -49.85
CA SER A 114 34.49 -13.76 -50.61
C SER A 114 34.21 -14.97 -49.70
N ALA A 115 35.26 -15.53 -49.05
CA ALA A 115 35.14 -16.64 -48.10
C ALA A 115 36.44 -16.85 -47.30
N TRP A 116 36.36 -17.72 -46.28
CA TRP A 116 37.50 -18.22 -45.50
C TRP A 116 38.08 -19.50 -46.09
N TYR A 117 39.41 -19.58 -46.09
CA TYR A 117 40.18 -20.70 -46.65
C TYR A 117 41.15 -21.28 -45.63
N ILE A 118 41.41 -22.59 -45.68
CA ILE A 118 42.35 -23.25 -44.75
C ILE A 118 43.81 -23.17 -45.20
N ASP A 119 44.06 -22.72 -46.44
CA ASP A 119 45.38 -22.59 -47.01
C ASP A 119 45.66 -21.15 -47.46
N ALA A 120 46.90 -20.71 -47.26
CA ALA A 120 47.34 -19.37 -47.59
C ALA A 120 47.26 -19.03 -49.09
N ASP A 121 47.20 -20.06 -49.96
CA ASP A 121 47.04 -19.91 -51.41
C ASP A 121 45.57 -19.72 -51.84
N LEU A 122 44.63 -19.77 -50.88
CA LEU A 122 43.19 -19.57 -51.07
C LEU A 122 42.53 -20.59 -52.04
N LYS A 123 42.93 -21.86 -51.96
CA LYS A 123 42.42 -22.93 -52.84
C LYS A 123 41.28 -23.74 -52.24
N THR A 124 41.31 -23.99 -50.93
CA THR A 124 40.38 -24.84 -50.20
C THR A 124 39.56 -24.03 -49.19
N ALA A 125 38.28 -23.83 -49.46
CA ALA A 125 37.39 -23.11 -48.56
C ALA A 125 37.16 -23.89 -47.26
N PHE A 126 37.06 -23.19 -46.14
CA PHE A 126 36.78 -23.79 -44.85
C PHE A 126 35.28 -24.11 -44.70
N ASP A 127 34.97 -25.32 -44.20
CA ASP A 127 33.62 -25.75 -43.87
C ASP A 127 33.40 -25.67 -42.35
N PHE A 128 32.55 -24.74 -41.91
CA PHE A 128 32.23 -24.51 -40.50
C PHE A 128 31.50 -25.69 -39.84
N ASN A 129 31.04 -26.69 -40.61
CA ASN A 129 30.46 -27.91 -40.04
C ASN A 129 31.52 -28.94 -39.62
N LYS A 130 32.80 -28.71 -39.90
CA LYS A 130 33.90 -29.62 -39.55
C LYS A 130 34.29 -29.49 -38.07
N GLU A 131 34.37 -30.61 -37.37
CA GLU A 131 34.91 -30.68 -36.01
C GLU A 131 36.42 -30.45 -36.01
N LEU A 132 36.92 -29.69 -35.03
CA LEU A 132 38.29 -29.25 -34.98
C LEU A 132 39.10 -30.03 -33.94
N THR A 133 40.15 -30.68 -34.40
CA THR A 133 41.01 -31.55 -33.59
C THR A 133 42.46 -31.05 -33.50
N GLU A 134 42.79 -29.95 -34.17
CA GLU A 134 44.09 -29.30 -34.14
C GLU A 134 43.93 -27.79 -34.34
N ASP A 135 44.96 -27.03 -33.98
CA ASP A 135 45.01 -25.59 -34.22
C ASP A 135 45.01 -25.29 -35.73
N LEU A 136 44.30 -24.23 -36.13
CA LEU A 136 44.10 -23.89 -37.54
C LEU A 136 44.22 -22.38 -37.75
N THR A 137 44.74 -21.97 -38.91
CA THR A 137 44.66 -20.58 -39.38
C THR A 137 43.74 -20.50 -40.61
N LEU A 138 42.78 -19.59 -40.58
CA LEU A 138 41.88 -19.30 -41.70
C LEU A 138 42.30 -18.03 -42.43
N TYR A 139 42.29 -18.06 -43.76
CA TYR A 139 42.74 -17.00 -44.65
C TYR A 139 41.59 -16.39 -45.46
N ALA A 140 41.47 -15.06 -45.45
CA ALA A 140 40.42 -14.33 -46.17
C ALA A 140 40.72 -14.17 -47.68
N LYS A 141 39.70 -14.36 -48.53
CA LYS A 141 39.74 -14.05 -49.97
C LYS A 141 38.90 -12.82 -50.30
N TRP A 142 39.35 -12.02 -51.28
CA TRP A 142 38.81 -10.70 -51.63
C TRP A 142 38.61 -10.53 -53.15
N ASP A 143 37.48 -9.93 -53.58
CA ASP A 143 37.13 -9.58 -54.99
C ASP A 143 37.06 -8.03 -55.20
N ASP A 144 37.08 -7.50 -56.44
CA ASP A 144 37.05 -6.03 -56.76
C ASP A 144 35.64 -5.39 -56.60
N ALA A 145 35.56 -4.10 -56.22
CA ALA A 145 34.30 -3.35 -56.00
C ALA A 145 33.88 -2.44 -57.20
N GLU A 146 32.58 -2.41 -57.52
CA GLU A 146 31.94 -1.47 -58.46
C GLU A 146 30.85 -0.64 -57.74
N TYR A 147 30.67 0.63 -58.13
CA TYR A 147 29.77 1.59 -57.48
C TYR A 147 28.76 2.23 -58.43
N ASP A 148 27.53 2.44 -57.93
CA ASP A 148 26.45 3.12 -58.64
C ASP A 148 26.53 4.64 -58.44
N VAL A 149 26.40 5.41 -59.53
CA VAL A 149 26.33 6.88 -59.54
C VAL A 149 24.99 7.33 -60.12
N THR A 150 24.21 8.08 -59.34
CA THR A 150 22.87 8.57 -59.72
C THR A 150 22.82 10.09 -59.74
N PHE A 151 22.33 10.67 -60.83
CA PHE A 151 22.06 12.11 -60.98
C PHE A 151 20.58 12.40 -60.77
N LYS A 152 20.23 13.36 -59.91
CA LYS A 152 18.84 13.76 -59.65
C LYS A 152 18.55 15.23 -59.91
N VAL A 153 17.37 15.54 -60.44
CA VAL A 153 16.84 16.89 -60.59
C VAL A 153 15.50 16.95 -59.88
N GLU A 154 15.38 17.83 -58.88
CA GLU A 154 14.17 17.95 -58.04
C GLU A 154 13.74 16.60 -57.40
N GLY A 155 14.71 15.77 -57.03
CA GLY A 155 14.49 14.47 -56.36
C GLY A 155 14.22 13.29 -57.31
N GLU A 156 13.96 13.54 -58.59
CA GLU A 156 13.72 12.51 -59.61
C GLU A 156 15.03 12.11 -60.31
N ILE A 157 15.14 10.84 -60.70
CA ILE A 157 16.31 10.32 -61.41
C ILE A 157 16.39 10.96 -62.79
N TYR A 158 17.47 11.72 -62.99
CA TYR A 158 17.81 12.37 -64.24
C TYR A 158 18.72 11.48 -65.11
N ARG A 159 19.66 10.74 -64.50
CA ARG A 159 20.57 9.78 -65.16
C ARG A 159 21.22 8.81 -64.14
N GLU A 160 21.59 7.60 -64.57
CA GLU A 160 22.38 6.64 -63.78
C GLU A 160 23.65 6.16 -64.52
N ALA A 161 24.68 5.73 -63.78
CA ALA A 161 25.93 5.14 -64.29
C ALA A 161 26.56 4.14 -63.29
N LYS A 162 27.31 3.13 -63.78
CA LYS A 162 28.14 2.22 -62.95
C LYS A 162 29.63 2.49 -63.19
N VAL A 163 30.41 2.63 -62.12
CA VAL A 163 31.84 3.01 -62.18
C VAL A 163 32.66 2.10 -61.27
N LYS A 164 33.83 1.65 -61.73
CA LYS A 164 34.75 0.85 -60.90
C LYS A 164 35.39 1.72 -59.82
N ALA A 165 35.64 1.14 -58.65
CA ALA A 165 36.36 1.83 -57.57
C ALA A 165 37.68 2.44 -58.09
N GLY A 166 37.85 3.76 -57.94
CA GLY A 166 39.01 4.50 -58.41
C GLY A 166 38.93 5.06 -59.85
N GLU A 167 37.81 4.95 -60.57
CA GLU A 167 37.58 5.58 -61.88
C GLU A 167 36.66 6.83 -61.80
N LYS A 168 36.64 7.69 -62.83
CA LYS A 168 35.82 8.93 -62.87
C LYS A 168 34.46 8.73 -63.56
N VAL A 169 33.46 9.55 -63.22
CA VAL A 169 32.12 9.56 -63.86
C VAL A 169 31.94 10.75 -64.84
N GLU A 170 31.21 10.56 -65.94
CA GLU A 170 30.97 11.61 -66.95
C GLU A 170 29.83 12.59 -66.59
N LYS A 171 30.04 13.91 -66.80
CA LYS A 171 29.06 14.98 -66.53
C LYS A 171 27.80 14.94 -67.44
N PRO A 172 26.57 15.08 -66.89
CA PRO A 172 25.33 15.22 -67.68
C PRO A 172 25.01 16.68 -68.11
N GLU A 173 23.98 16.88 -68.96
CA GLU A 173 23.49 18.22 -69.38
C GLU A 173 22.87 19.02 -68.21
N ASP A 174 22.98 20.36 -68.25
CA ASP A 174 22.50 21.24 -67.17
C ASP A 174 20.97 21.48 -67.26
N PRO A 175 20.19 21.28 -66.18
CA PRO A 175 18.72 21.42 -66.18
C PRO A 175 18.23 22.88 -66.01
N VAL A 176 16.96 23.17 -66.36
CA VAL A 176 16.33 24.51 -66.30
C VAL A 176 15.07 24.51 -65.42
N LYS A 177 14.89 25.55 -64.57
CA LYS A 177 13.73 25.74 -63.67
C LYS A 177 13.21 27.19 -63.68
N THR A 178 11.92 27.40 -63.97
CA THR A 178 11.29 28.73 -64.02
C THR A 178 11.37 29.44 -62.67
N GLY A 179 11.88 30.68 -62.64
CA GLY A 179 12.04 31.48 -61.41
C GLY A 179 13.34 31.22 -60.65
N TYR A 180 14.26 30.40 -61.20
CA TYR A 180 15.53 30.05 -60.54
C TYR A 180 16.74 30.09 -61.49
N ASN A 181 17.93 30.26 -60.92
CA ASN A 181 19.24 30.12 -61.57
C ASN A 181 19.85 28.75 -61.26
N PHE A 182 20.33 27.99 -62.26
CA PHE A 182 21.06 26.75 -62.04
C PHE A 182 22.45 27.02 -61.45
N LEU A 183 22.78 26.39 -60.32
CA LEU A 183 24.01 26.63 -59.57
C LEU A 183 25.09 25.57 -59.82
N GLY A 184 24.70 24.37 -60.28
CA GLY A 184 25.61 23.25 -60.49
C GLY A 184 25.06 21.93 -59.95
N TRP A 185 25.90 20.90 -60.03
CA TRP A 185 25.65 19.56 -59.52
C TRP A 185 26.36 19.41 -58.17
N PHE A 186 25.67 18.88 -57.16
CA PHE A 186 26.17 18.79 -55.79
C PHE A 186 26.01 17.38 -55.26
N PHE A 187 26.82 17.01 -54.28
CA PHE A 187 26.66 15.77 -53.54
C PHE A 187 26.86 16.03 -52.05
N LEU A 188 26.40 15.10 -51.20
CA LEU A 188 26.62 15.17 -49.76
C LEU A 188 27.93 14.46 -49.41
N TYR A 189 28.90 15.22 -48.90
CA TYR A 189 30.14 14.71 -48.34
C TYR A 189 29.97 14.52 -46.82
N GLN A 190 30.26 13.32 -46.31
CA GLN A 190 30.16 12.94 -44.89
C GLN A 190 28.80 13.26 -44.25
N ASP A 191 27.71 12.87 -44.93
CA ASP A 191 26.30 12.91 -44.49
C ASP A 191 25.75 14.26 -43.95
N ALA A 192 26.47 15.37 -44.13
CA ALA A 192 26.03 16.67 -43.62
C ALA A 192 26.56 17.89 -44.39
N HIS A 193 27.56 17.73 -45.25
CA HIS A 193 28.18 18.86 -45.95
C HIS A 193 27.94 18.74 -47.45
N GLU A 194 27.07 19.59 -47.97
CA GLU A 194 26.83 19.68 -49.40
C GLU A 194 28.02 20.36 -50.09
N VAL A 195 28.55 19.71 -51.13
CA VAL A 195 29.71 20.18 -51.89
C VAL A 195 29.40 20.14 -53.39
N ASN A 196 29.84 21.15 -54.13
CA ASN A 196 29.74 21.15 -55.59
C ASN A 196 30.59 20.00 -56.14
N TYR A 197 29.98 19.11 -56.92
CA TYR A 197 30.63 17.91 -57.42
C TYR A 197 31.59 18.26 -58.56
N ASP A 198 32.88 18.03 -58.31
CA ASP A 198 33.93 18.12 -59.33
C ASP A 198 34.04 16.79 -60.09
N PHE A 199 33.72 16.82 -61.38
CA PHE A 199 33.74 15.63 -62.26
C PHE A 199 35.16 15.12 -62.55
N ASP A 200 36.20 15.79 -62.07
CA ASP A 200 37.57 15.29 -62.09
C ASP A 200 37.92 14.35 -60.91
N LEU A 201 37.00 14.13 -59.96
CA LEU A 201 37.19 13.21 -58.83
C LEU A 201 36.94 11.74 -59.21
N HIS A 202 37.70 10.83 -58.60
CA HIS A 202 37.49 9.38 -58.71
C HIS A 202 36.33 8.93 -57.80
N VAL A 203 35.59 7.91 -58.24
CA VAL A 203 34.46 7.32 -57.53
C VAL A 203 34.98 6.18 -56.66
N GLU A 204 35.00 6.42 -55.35
CA GLU A 204 35.51 5.48 -54.33
C GLU A 204 34.38 4.84 -53.50
N SER A 205 33.12 5.24 -53.75
CA SER A 205 31.89 4.68 -53.14
C SER A 205 30.67 5.01 -54.01
N PRO A 206 29.47 4.45 -53.76
CA PRO A 206 28.26 4.88 -54.45
C PRO A 206 28.00 6.38 -54.22
N LEU A 207 27.55 7.08 -55.26
CA LEU A 207 27.34 8.53 -55.23
C LEU A 207 25.93 8.89 -55.72
N GLU A 208 25.27 9.76 -54.97
CA GLU A 208 24.08 10.48 -55.43
C GLU A 208 24.42 11.95 -55.60
N ILE A 209 24.31 12.45 -56.82
CA ILE A 209 24.63 13.82 -57.22
C ILE A 209 23.31 14.50 -57.63
N TYR A 210 23.01 15.68 -57.12
CA TYR A 210 21.76 16.39 -57.41
C TYR A 210 21.98 17.81 -57.92
N ALA A 211 21.10 18.26 -58.81
CA ALA A 211 21.09 19.61 -59.33
C ALA A 211 20.60 20.60 -58.27
N LYS A 212 21.30 21.73 -58.15
CA LYS A 212 20.88 22.81 -57.24
C LYS A 212 20.54 24.09 -57.99
N PHE A 213 19.51 24.76 -57.53
CA PHE A 213 19.00 26.00 -58.10
C PHE A 213 18.91 27.09 -57.01
N ALA A 214 19.24 28.33 -57.35
CA ALA A 214 18.98 29.51 -56.51
C ALA A 214 17.70 30.20 -56.98
N PRO A 215 16.73 30.49 -56.10
CA PRO A 215 15.61 31.36 -56.42
C PRO A 215 16.09 32.71 -56.97
N ARG A 216 15.39 33.26 -57.95
CA ARG A 216 15.60 34.64 -58.40
C ARG A 216 15.00 35.61 -57.38
N ASP A 217 15.65 36.76 -57.16
CA ASP A 217 15.28 37.79 -56.20
C ASP A 217 14.55 39.01 -56.82
N ASP A 218 14.21 38.91 -58.11
CA ASP A 218 13.57 39.96 -58.90
C ASP A 218 12.13 39.61 -59.31
N ILE A 219 11.44 38.75 -58.54
CA ILE A 219 10.08 38.30 -58.85
C ILE A 219 9.04 39.32 -58.37
N PRO A 220 8.19 39.88 -59.24
CA PRO A 220 7.19 40.86 -58.86
C PRO A 220 5.99 40.23 -58.12
N TYR A 221 5.37 41.00 -57.22
CA TYR A 221 4.06 40.70 -56.60
C TYR A 221 3.32 42.00 -56.22
N ALA A 222 2.01 41.93 -55.97
CA ALA A 222 1.20 43.10 -55.62
C ALA A 222 0.43 42.94 -54.30
N VAL A 223 0.20 44.06 -53.60
CA VAL A 223 -0.61 44.13 -52.38
C VAL A 223 -1.70 45.19 -52.56
N LYS A 224 -2.96 44.82 -52.34
CA LYS A 224 -4.13 45.71 -52.44
C LYS A 224 -4.74 45.93 -51.07
N HIS A 225 -4.91 47.19 -50.69
CA HIS A 225 -5.59 47.61 -49.46
C HIS A 225 -7.00 48.05 -49.79
N LEU A 226 -8.00 47.43 -49.15
CA LEU A 226 -9.42 47.64 -49.46
C LEU A 226 -10.16 48.12 -48.21
N THR A 227 -10.93 49.22 -48.32
CA THR A 227 -11.75 49.76 -47.22
C THR A 227 -13.23 49.61 -47.54
N TYR A 228 -14.05 49.28 -46.53
CA TYR A 228 -15.49 49.12 -46.72
C TYR A 228 -16.19 50.45 -47.06
N ASN A 229 -17.04 50.45 -48.10
CA ASN A 229 -17.85 51.59 -48.49
C ASN A 229 -19.33 51.32 -48.16
N GLU A 230 -19.84 52.04 -47.15
CA GLU A 230 -21.22 51.88 -46.67
C GLU A 230 -22.30 52.18 -47.73
N LYS A 231 -22.00 53.02 -48.74
CA LYS A 231 -22.97 53.40 -49.78
C LYS A 231 -23.16 52.30 -50.82
N THR A 232 -22.13 51.50 -51.05
CA THR A 232 -22.13 50.43 -52.07
C THR A 232 -22.25 49.04 -51.45
N GLY A 233 -21.98 48.90 -50.15
CA GLY A 233 -21.94 47.61 -49.45
C GLY A 233 -20.77 46.73 -49.87
N MET A 234 -19.73 47.32 -50.49
CA MET A 234 -18.58 46.62 -51.04
C MET A 234 -17.27 47.21 -50.50
N PHE A 235 -16.19 46.43 -50.59
CA PHE A 235 -14.84 46.91 -50.29
C PHE A 235 -14.24 47.57 -51.53
N ASP A 236 -13.92 48.85 -51.42
CA ASP A 236 -13.29 49.62 -52.49
C ASP A 236 -11.76 49.64 -52.31
N LEU A 237 -11.03 49.66 -53.43
CA LEU A 237 -9.57 49.80 -53.43
C LEU A 237 -9.17 51.16 -52.85
N ALA A 238 -8.50 51.14 -51.71
CA ALA A 238 -7.96 52.31 -51.05
C ALA A 238 -6.51 52.59 -51.48
N ASP A 239 -5.71 51.53 -51.71
CA ASP A 239 -4.32 51.64 -52.14
C ASP A 239 -3.80 50.35 -52.79
N GLU A 240 -2.75 50.43 -53.62
CA GLU A 240 -2.10 49.28 -54.27
C GLU A 240 -0.59 49.46 -54.33
N GLU A 241 0.16 48.45 -53.91
CA GLU A 241 1.62 48.42 -53.92
C GLU A 241 2.12 47.35 -54.89
N SER A 242 3.13 47.70 -55.70
CA SER A 242 3.91 46.74 -56.50
C SER A 242 5.27 46.54 -55.84
N LEU A 243 5.56 45.30 -55.47
CA LEU A 243 6.75 44.90 -54.74
C LEU A 243 7.51 43.83 -55.53
N ILE A 244 8.78 43.63 -55.18
CA ILE A 244 9.61 42.55 -55.72
C ILE A 244 10.13 41.72 -54.54
N GLY A 245 10.33 40.43 -54.77
CA GLY A 245 10.99 39.57 -53.81
C GLY A 245 11.49 38.29 -54.45
N THR A 246 11.86 37.35 -53.58
CA THR A 246 12.49 36.11 -53.99
C THR A 246 11.47 35.03 -54.27
N ALA A 247 11.60 34.31 -55.39
CA ALA A 247 10.75 33.15 -55.70
C ALA A 247 10.66 32.21 -54.49
N ASP A 248 9.45 31.78 -54.18
CA ASP A 248 9.09 30.87 -53.08
C ASP A 248 9.42 31.37 -51.67
N ALA A 249 9.84 32.62 -51.51
CA ALA A 249 9.96 33.24 -50.21
C ALA A 249 8.57 33.59 -49.65
N GLU A 250 8.36 33.28 -48.37
CA GLU A 250 7.22 33.82 -47.62
C GLU A 250 7.47 35.30 -47.30
N VAL A 251 6.47 36.13 -47.56
CA VAL A 251 6.44 37.54 -47.17
C VAL A 251 5.37 37.79 -46.13
N VAL A 252 5.74 38.49 -45.06
CA VAL A 252 4.79 39.08 -44.10
C VAL A 252 4.47 40.48 -44.58
N ILE A 253 3.20 40.73 -44.87
CA ILE A 253 2.75 41.97 -45.49
C ILE A 253 2.44 42.99 -44.40
N LYS A 254 3.05 44.16 -44.52
CA LYS A 254 2.79 45.28 -43.62
C LYS A 254 1.43 45.88 -43.92
N THR A 255 0.57 45.94 -42.91
CA THR A 255 -0.71 46.65 -42.99
C THR A 255 -0.48 48.16 -42.82
N LYS A 256 -1.36 48.97 -43.43
CA LYS A 256 -1.49 50.42 -43.19
C LYS A 256 -2.50 50.72 -42.08
N GLU A 257 -2.40 51.91 -41.51
CA GLU A 257 -3.34 52.43 -40.53
C GLU A 257 -4.43 53.27 -41.22
N TYR A 258 -5.69 52.93 -40.95
CA TYR A 258 -6.86 53.71 -41.33
C TYR A 258 -7.67 54.03 -40.07
N ALA A 259 -8.00 55.31 -39.85
CA ALA A 259 -8.70 55.73 -38.64
C ALA A 259 -10.06 55.02 -38.50
N GLY A 260 -10.34 54.43 -37.33
CA GLY A 260 -11.58 53.70 -37.03
C GLY A 260 -11.70 52.32 -37.67
N LEU A 261 -10.67 51.87 -38.42
CA LEU A 261 -10.67 50.57 -39.08
C LEU A 261 -9.49 49.71 -38.61
N ILE A 262 -9.68 48.40 -38.62
CA ILE A 262 -8.64 47.40 -38.41
C ILE A 262 -8.58 46.46 -39.60
N PRO A 263 -7.41 45.87 -39.92
CA PRO A 263 -7.36 44.81 -40.91
C PRO A 263 -8.24 43.62 -40.45
N GLU A 264 -8.89 42.94 -41.38
CA GLU A 264 -9.75 41.78 -41.12
C GLU A 264 -9.01 40.67 -40.36
N HIS A 265 -7.74 40.46 -40.70
CA HIS A 265 -6.83 39.52 -40.03
C HIS A 265 -5.67 40.23 -39.30
N ASP A 266 -5.12 39.57 -38.28
CA ASP A 266 -3.97 40.05 -37.50
C ASP A 266 -2.68 40.15 -38.32
N GLU A 267 -2.49 39.23 -39.26
CA GLU A 267 -1.28 39.14 -40.07
C GLU A 267 -1.65 38.56 -41.44
N TYR A 268 -0.95 39.02 -42.48
CA TYR A 268 -1.11 38.51 -43.84
C TYR A 268 0.23 37.95 -44.30
N ARG A 269 0.22 36.65 -44.59
CA ARG A 269 1.37 35.91 -45.14
C ARG A 269 1.03 35.40 -46.52
N ALA A 270 1.99 35.44 -47.42
CA ALA A 270 1.88 34.82 -48.72
C ALA A 270 3.25 34.37 -49.23
N VAL A 271 3.27 33.36 -50.09
CA VAL A 271 4.48 32.88 -50.75
C VAL A 271 4.56 33.50 -52.14
N ILE A 272 5.69 34.13 -52.46
CA ILE A 272 5.93 34.73 -53.77
C ILE A 272 6.00 33.62 -54.82
N LEU A 273 5.01 33.58 -55.72
CA LEU A 273 4.95 32.58 -56.77
C LEU A 273 6.07 32.82 -57.80
N PRO A 274 6.85 31.80 -58.21
CA PRO A 274 7.99 31.95 -59.14
C PRO A 274 7.66 32.54 -60.52
N ASP A 275 6.37 32.57 -60.88
CA ASP A 275 5.86 33.15 -62.12
C ASP A 275 5.49 34.64 -61.99
N GLY A 276 5.60 35.22 -60.79
CA GLY A 276 5.32 36.63 -60.50
C GLY A 276 3.84 36.99 -60.43
N SER A 277 2.95 36.00 -60.24
CA SER A 277 1.49 36.22 -60.29
C SER A 277 0.83 36.54 -58.94
N LEU A 278 1.58 36.60 -57.83
CA LEU A 278 1.02 36.80 -56.49
C LEU A 278 0.35 38.19 -56.34
N VAL A 279 -0.91 38.18 -55.89
CA VAL A 279 -1.65 39.37 -55.44
C VAL A 279 -2.25 39.09 -54.07
N VAL A 280 -2.04 39.97 -53.09
CA VAL A 280 -2.62 39.83 -51.75
C VAL A 280 -3.56 40.99 -51.43
N GLU A 281 -4.77 40.66 -51.00
CA GLU A 281 -5.81 41.63 -50.66
C GLU A 281 -5.96 41.73 -49.14
N ILE A 282 -5.85 42.95 -48.60
CA ILE A 282 -6.04 43.27 -47.19
C ILE A 282 -7.32 44.08 -47.07
N LYS A 283 -8.32 43.54 -46.39
CA LYS A 283 -9.59 44.23 -46.11
C LYS A 283 -9.54 44.90 -44.75
N TYR A 284 -10.07 46.12 -44.65
CA TYR A 284 -10.16 46.89 -43.43
C TYR A 284 -11.61 47.06 -43.00
N ILE A 285 -11.93 46.59 -41.80
CA ILE A 285 -13.27 46.55 -41.21
C ILE A 285 -13.38 47.49 -40.02
N GLU A 286 -14.60 47.91 -39.69
CA GLU A 286 -14.88 48.70 -38.49
C GLU A 286 -14.56 47.92 -37.22
N ILE A 287 -14.12 48.65 -36.19
CA ILE A 287 -13.89 48.08 -34.86
C ILE A 287 -15.26 47.85 -34.20
N ASN A 288 -15.60 46.58 -33.95
CA ASN A 288 -16.70 46.18 -33.10
C ASN A 288 -16.39 44.82 -32.48
N TYR A 289 -16.17 44.77 -31.17
CA TYR A 289 -15.76 43.54 -30.49
C TYR A 289 -16.14 43.49 -29.01
N SER A 290 -16.11 42.28 -28.44
CA SER A 290 -16.34 41.97 -27.04
C SER A 290 -15.26 41.01 -26.53
N PHE A 291 -14.75 41.22 -25.32
CA PHE A 291 -13.72 40.33 -24.76
C PHE A 291 -13.89 40.09 -23.26
N THR A 292 -13.32 38.99 -22.77
CA THR A 292 -13.30 38.62 -21.36
C THR A 292 -11.87 38.57 -20.83
N MET A 293 -11.69 38.89 -19.55
CA MET A 293 -10.44 38.87 -18.81
C MET A 293 -10.47 37.75 -17.77
N VAL A 294 -9.55 36.80 -17.88
CA VAL A 294 -9.34 35.75 -16.88
C VAL A 294 -8.17 36.17 -16.00
N LEU A 295 -8.47 36.55 -14.75
CA LEU A 295 -7.47 37.12 -13.84
C LEU A 295 -6.54 36.06 -13.21
N ASN A 296 -6.81 34.75 -13.41
CA ASN A 296 -6.00 33.65 -12.88
C ASN A 296 -5.66 33.81 -11.38
N GLY A 297 -6.69 34.04 -10.57
CA GLY A 297 -6.58 34.24 -9.13
C GLY A 297 -6.12 35.64 -8.68
N GLY A 298 -5.94 36.59 -9.61
CA GLY A 298 -5.75 38.01 -9.29
C GLY A 298 -7.06 38.80 -9.20
N ASN A 299 -6.96 40.10 -8.93
CA ASN A 299 -8.06 41.06 -8.85
C ASN A 299 -7.57 42.49 -9.16
N PHE A 300 -8.48 43.45 -9.39
CA PHE A 300 -8.18 44.86 -9.63
C PHE A 300 -8.22 45.74 -8.36
N THR A 301 -8.77 45.25 -7.25
CA THR A 301 -9.18 46.08 -6.11
C THR A 301 -8.19 46.09 -4.93
N TYR A 302 -7.71 44.93 -4.48
CA TYR A 302 -6.92 44.77 -3.26
C TYR A 302 -5.59 44.04 -3.51
N GLU A 303 -4.50 44.65 -3.06
CA GLU A 303 -3.15 44.07 -3.13
C GLU A 303 -2.97 42.85 -2.22
N THR A 304 -3.60 42.87 -1.04
CA THR A 304 -3.52 41.82 -0.02
C THR A 304 -4.88 41.54 0.59
N LYS A 305 -5.10 40.32 1.09
CA LYS A 305 -6.28 39.99 1.91
C LYS A 305 -6.37 40.91 3.14
N ALA A 306 -5.22 41.29 3.71
CA ALA A 306 -5.14 42.23 4.82
C ALA A 306 -5.84 43.56 4.51
N ALA A 307 -5.51 44.18 3.38
CA ALA A 307 -6.13 45.43 2.96
C ALA A 307 -7.65 45.29 2.72
N MET A 308 -8.10 44.15 2.18
CA MET A 308 -9.52 43.86 2.00
C MET A 308 -10.25 43.76 3.35
N VAL A 309 -9.69 43.01 4.31
CA VAL A 309 -10.30 42.85 5.65
C VAL A 309 -10.31 44.17 6.41
N ASP A 310 -9.28 45.00 6.27
CA ASP A 310 -9.25 46.32 6.89
C ASP A 310 -10.36 47.21 6.33
N ASP A 311 -10.64 47.14 5.02
CA ASP A 311 -11.77 47.85 4.41
C ASP A 311 -13.13 47.28 4.88
N PHE A 312 -13.25 45.95 5.02
CA PHE A 312 -14.43 45.32 5.62
C PHE A 312 -14.68 45.81 7.04
N LEU A 313 -13.63 45.80 7.87
CA LEU A 313 -13.71 46.27 9.26
C LEU A 313 -14.00 47.77 9.32
N ASN A 314 -13.48 48.57 8.39
CA ASN A 314 -13.77 50.01 8.32
C ASN A 314 -15.25 50.29 8.02
N ASP A 315 -15.84 49.56 7.07
CA ASP A 315 -17.27 49.66 6.78
C ASP A 315 -18.14 49.18 7.95
N TYR A 316 -17.79 48.02 8.52
CA TYR A 316 -18.45 47.46 9.70
C TYR A 316 -18.40 48.44 10.87
N ASN A 317 -17.22 49.02 11.13
CA ASN A 317 -16.99 50.01 12.17
C ASN A 317 -17.79 51.28 11.95
N THR A 318 -17.88 51.73 10.70
CA THR A 318 -18.70 52.88 10.33
C THR A 318 -20.18 52.61 10.60
N TYR A 319 -20.67 51.41 10.27
CA TYR A 319 -22.06 51.02 10.50
C TYR A 319 -22.41 50.92 11.99
N PHE A 320 -21.60 50.22 12.78
CA PHE A 320 -21.85 50.03 14.22
C PHE A 320 -21.29 51.13 15.12
N LYS A 321 -20.56 52.10 14.56
CA LYS A 321 -19.82 53.14 15.29
C LYS A 321 -18.81 52.55 16.28
N THR A 322 -18.10 51.52 15.84
CA THR A 322 -17.02 50.85 16.59
C THR A 322 -15.64 51.23 16.04
N THR A 323 -14.57 50.71 16.65
CA THR A 323 -13.18 50.95 16.22
C THR A 323 -12.38 49.64 16.23
N TYR A 324 -13.02 48.55 15.80
CA TYR A 324 -12.41 47.23 15.85
C TYR A 324 -11.34 47.05 14.79
N THR A 325 -10.23 46.45 15.19
CA THR A 325 -9.14 45.98 14.34
C THR A 325 -9.08 44.46 14.44
N ARG A 326 -8.23 43.83 13.65
CA ARG A 326 -8.00 42.37 13.72
C ARG A 326 -7.57 41.95 15.14
N GLU A 327 -6.76 42.75 15.81
CA GLU A 327 -6.19 42.44 17.14
C GLU A 327 -7.19 42.62 18.29
N ASN A 328 -8.19 43.48 18.14
CA ASN A 328 -9.12 43.82 19.22
C ASN A 328 -10.59 43.46 18.91
N LEU A 329 -10.84 42.76 17.80
CA LEU A 329 -12.17 42.25 17.46
C LEU A 329 -12.70 41.42 18.62
N PRO A 330 -13.93 41.66 19.14
CA PRO A 330 -14.44 40.94 20.30
C PRO A 330 -14.49 39.42 20.06
N LEU A 331 -13.76 38.67 20.89
CA LEU A 331 -13.71 37.21 20.90
C LEU A 331 -14.38 36.66 22.16
N GLY A 332 -14.96 35.47 22.04
CA GLY A 332 -15.57 34.73 23.15
C GLY A 332 -16.71 33.83 22.68
N ALA A 333 -16.97 32.79 23.47
CA ALA A 333 -17.89 31.71 23.08
C ALA A 333 -19.32 32.23 22.76
N TRP A 334 -19.75 33.27 23.47
CA TRP A 334 -21.09 33.85 23.43
C TRP A 334 -21.13 35.28 22.88
N VAL A 335 -20.02 35.78 22.35
CA VAL A 335 -19.94 37.13 21.79
C VAL A 335 -20.71 37.16 20.46
N LEU A 336 -21.60 38.14 20.33
CA LEU A 336 -22.41 38.36 19.14
C LEU A 336 -21.98 39.65 18.43
N ASN A 337 -21.22 39.51 17.34
CA ASN A 337 -20.73 40.62 16.53
C ASN A 337 -21.79 41.13 15.51
N ASN A 338 -22.96 40.51 15.40
CA ASN A 338 -24.02 40.95 14.50
C ASN A 338 -23.61 41.15 13.02
N PHE A 339 -22.59 40.43 12.52
CA PHE A 339 -22.16 40.54 11.11
C PHE A 339 -23.30 40.31 10.12
N HIS A 340 -24.23 39.42 10.44
CA HIS A 340 -25.41 39.14 9.62
C HIS A 340 -26.30 40.38 9.42
N THR A 341 -26.43 41.28 10.38
CA THR A 341 -27.24 42.50 10.19
C THR A 341 -26.54 43.54 9.33
N PHE A 342 -25.22 43.71 9.51
CA PHE A 342 -24.40 44.59 8.66
C PHE A 342 -24.40 44.14 7.20
N LEU A 343 -24.28 42.83 6.97
CA LEU A 343 -24.20 42.28 5.61
C LEU A 343 -25.52 42.35 4.83
N TYR A 344 -26.67 42.62 5.47
CA TYR A 344 -27.95 42.90 4.79
C TYR A 344 -28.25 44.39 4.64
N ASP A 345 -27.39 45.29 5.13
CA ASP A 345 -27.60 46.73 4.97
C ASP A 345 -27.49 47.12 3.48
N GLU A 346 -28.44 47.90 2.98
CA GLU A 346 -28.52 48.25 1.54
C GLU A 346 -27.25 48.94 1.02
N LYS A 347 -26.50 49.64 1.88
CA LYS A 347 -25.25 50.32 1.48
C LYS A 347 -24.07 49.35 1.36
N TYR A 348 -24.01 48.32 2.21
CA TYR A 348 -22.84 47.45 2.35
C TYR A 348 -23.04 46.03 1.80
N HIS A 349 -24.31 45.60 1.65
CA HIS A 349 -24.67 44.27 1.19
C HIS A 349 -24.00 43.94 -0.15
N ASP A 350 -24.18 44.77 -1.17
CA ASP A 350 -23.61 44.51 -2.49
C ASP A 350 -22.08 44.56 -2.49
N LYS A 351 -21.47 45.27 -1.54
CA LYS A 351 -20.01 45.30 -1.39
C LYS A 351 -19.44 44.01 -0.83
N TRP A 352 -20.16 43.37 0.10
CA TRP A 352 -19.64 42.25 0.86
C TRP A 352 -20.39 40.93 0.63
N ARG A 353 -21.34 40.89 -0.31
CA ARG A 353 -22.16 39.71 -0.66
C ARG A 353 -21.35 38.48 -1.04
N TRP A 354 -20.18 38.65 -1.62
CA TRP A 354 -19.29 37.56 -2.01
C TRP A 354 -18.79 36.76 -0.79
N MET A 355 -18.63 37.38 0.37
CA MET A 355 -17.99 36.75 1.54
C MET A 355 -18.86 35.63 2.14
N PRO A 356 -20.16 35.82 2.41
CA PRO A 356 -21.04 34.71 2.79
C PRO A 356 -21.11 33.57 1.77
N ALA A 357 -21.11 33.91 0.47
CA ALA A 357 -21.14 32.92 -0.62
C ALA A 357 -19.88 32.06 -0.62
N TYR A 358 -18.70 32.68 -0.45
CA TYR A 358 -17.43 31.99 -0.30
C TYR A 358 -17.41 31.06 0.93
N LEU A 359 -17.81 31.57 2.10
CA LEU A 359 -17.81 30.80 3.35
C LEU A 359 -18.79 29.63 3.34
N ALA A 360 -19.85 29.69 2.52
CA ALA A 360 -20.75 28.55 2.31
C ALA A 360 -20.07 27.35 1.63
N VAL A 361 -18.99 27.59 0.88
CA VAL A 361 -18.22 26.57 0.17
C VAL A 361 -17.08 26.04 1.04
N VAL A 362 -16.30 26.94 1.64
CA VAL A 362 -15.06 26.59 2.35
C VAL A 362 -15.18 26.47 3.87
N GLY A 363 -16.28 26.96 4.46
CA GLY A 363 -16.49 26.96 5.91
C GLY A 363 -16.53 25.56 6.52
N SER A 364 -16.49 25.44 7.85
CA SER A 364 -16.41 24.13 8.48
C SER A 364 -17.65 23.29 8.17
N ASN A 365 -17.55 21.97 8.28
CA ASN A 365 -18.70 21.08 8.07
C ASN A 365 -19.88 21.43 9.00
N THR A 366 -19.62 21.97 10.19
CA THR A 366 -20.66 22.35 11.15
C THR A 366 -21.31 23.69 10.81
N ASN A 367 -20.56 24.65 10.26
CA ASN A 367 -21.03 26.03 10.16
C ASN A 367 -21.35 26.48 8.73
N ARG A 368 -20.78 25.84 7.69
CA ARG A 368 -20.98 26.26 6.27
C ARG A 368 -22.44 26.33 5.86
N ARG A 369 -23.29 25.52 6.50
CA ARG A 369 -24.74 25.55 6.27
C ARG A 369 -25.37 26.90 6.65
N ALA A 370 -24.92 27.52 7.74
CA ALA A 370 -25.40 28.84 8.14
C ALA A 370 -25.02 29.92 7.12
N CYS A 371 -23.82 29.84 6.54
CA CYS A 371 -23.39 30.72 5.45
C CYS A 371 -24.20 30.50 4.16
N ALA A 372 -24.51 29.24 3.82
CA ALA A 372 -25.35 28.92 2.67
C ALA A 372 -26.78 29.44 2.84
N ASP A 373 -27.39 29.23 4.02
CA ASP A 373 -28.75 29.68 4.31
C ASP A 373 -28.86 31.21 4.33
N PHE A 374 -27.79 31.95 4.69
CA PHE A 374 -27.74 33.42 4.59
C PHE A 374 -28.03 33.89 3.15
N ALA A 375 -27.51 33.20 2.14
CA ALA A 375 -27.72 33.57 0.74
C ALA A 375 -29.16 33.32 0.24
N THR A 376 -29.97 32.54 0.98
CA THR A 376 -31.34 32.15 0.56
C THR A 376 -32.42 33.16 0.92
N VAL A 377 -32.10 34.14 1.76
CA VAL A 377 -33.05 35.15 2.26
C VAL A 377 -32.47 36.55 2.13
N SER A 378 -33.34 37.56 2.11
CA SER A 378 -32.95 38.96 1.80
C SER A 378 -32.99 39.90 3.00
N THR A 379 -33.24 39.41 4.21
CA THR A 379 -33.27 40.26 5.43
C THR A 379 -32.71 39.52 6.63
N ALA A 380 -32.13 40.28 7.57
CA ALA A 380 -31.63 39.71 8.83
C ALA A 380 -32.72 39.03 9.67
N ALA A 381 -33.94 39.58 9.66
CA ALA A 381 -35.06 38.99 10.38
C ALA A 381 -35.45 37.61 9.82
N ALA A 382 -35.46 37.47 8.49
CA ALA A 382 -35.71 36.18 7.84
C ALA A 382 -34.59 35.18 8.11
N PHE A 383 -33.32 35.60 8.09
CA PHE A 383 -32.18 34.74 8.44
C PHE A 383 -32.28 34.22 9.88
N ASN A 384 -32.62 35.09 10.82
CA ASN A 384 -32.80 34.74 12.23
C ASN A 384 -33.95 33.75 12.45
N ALA A 385 -34.97 33.77 11.58
CA ALA A 385 -36.11 32.87 11.65
C ALA A 385 -35.82 31.45 11.13
N ILE A 386 -34.76 31.26 10.33
CA ILE A 386 -34.36 29.93 9.84
C ILE A 386 -33.93 29.04 11.01
N ASN A 387 -32.99 29.55 11.81
CA ASN A 387 -32.51 28.87 13.02
C ASN A 387 -31.78 29.90 13.89
N SER A 388 -32.21 30.04 15.15
CA SER A 388 -31.64 31.00 16.11
C SER A 388 -30.16 30.76 16.41
N ASN A 389 -29.63 29.56 16.15
CA ASN A 389 -28.22 29.24 16.35
C ASN A 389 -27.32 29.61 15.16
N HIS A 390 -27.90 29.84 13.96
CA HIS A 390 -27.11 30.14 12.76
C HIS A 390 -26.36 31.46 12.87
N ILE A 391 -26.87 32.43 13.63
CA ILE A 391 -26.17 33.70 13.88
C ILE A 391 -24.82 33.48 14.58
N TYR A 392 -24.71 32.45 15.41
CA TYR A 392 -23.47 32.12 16.10
C TYR A 392 -22.54 31.37 15.15
N ALA A 393 -23.01 30.29 14.53
CA ALA A 393 -22.21 29.54 13.54
C ALA A 393 -21.62 30.44 12.45
N PHE A 394 -22.43 31.34 11.89
CA PHE A 394 -22.02 32.33 10.91
C PHE A 394 -20.98 33.32 11.45
N SER A 395 -21.15 33.79 12.69
CA SER A 395 -20.19 34.68 13.36
C SER A 395 -18.84 34.00 13.62
N TYR A 396 -18.82 32.70 13.94
CA TYR A 396 -17.58 31.94 14.12
C TYR A 396 -16.79 31.84 12.82
N GLU A 397 -17.47 31.58 11.68
CA GLU A 397 -16.79 31.55 10.38
C GLU A 397 -16.22 32.90 9.97
N ILE A 398 -16.98 33.99 10.11
CA ILE A 398 -16.46 35.32 9.77
C ILE A 398 -15.26 35.70 10.66
N ARG A 399 -15.27 35.34 11.95
CA ARG A 399 -14.12 35.59 12.84
C ARG A 399 -12.90 34.78 12.45
N GLY A 400 -13.08 33.48 12.18
CA GLY A 400 -11.99 32.62 11.68
C GLY A 400 -11.39 33.18 10.39
N PHE A 401 -12.24 33.64 9.47
CA PHE A 401 -11.85 34.24 8.19
C PHE A 401 -11.09 35.58 8.35
N ILE A 402 -11.55 36.48 9.23
CA ILE A 402 -10.89 37.77 9.50
C ILE A 402 -9.52 37.58 10.15
N LEU A 403 -9.39 36.56 11.00
CA LEU A 403 -8.20 36.31 11.83
C LEU A 403 -7.20 35.34 11.21
N ASP A 404 -7.52 34.70 10.08
CA ASP A 404 -6.69 33.68 9.45
C ASP A 404 -6.35 32.50 10.39
N ILE A 405 -7.33 32.03 11.17
CA ILE A 405 -7.17 30.92 12.12
C ILE A 405 -8.36 29.96 12.13
N LYS A 406 -8.13 28.74 12.62
CA LYS A 406 -9.21 27.89 13.14
C LYS A 406 -9.65 28.39 14.52
N TYR A 407 -10.82 28.99 14.61
CA TYR A 407 -11.39 29.49 15.85
C TYR A 407 -12.20 28.39 16.58
N THR A 408 -11.74 27.96 17.76
CA THR A 408 -12.19 26.72 18.43
C THR A 408 -12.81 26.91 19.82
N GLU A 409 -13.18 28.13 20.22
CA GLU A 409 -13.73 28.44 21.56
C GLU A 409 -15.04 27.70 21.90
N ASN A 410 -15.70 27.08 20.92
CA ASN A 410 -16.85 26.21 21.13
C ASN A 410 -16.75 24.97 20.24
N THR A 411 -16.72 23.79 20.85
CA THR A 411 -16.54 22.50 20.17
C THR A 411 -17.68 22.16 19.21
N ASN A 412 -18.87 22.75 19.39
CA ASN A 412 -20.02 22.53 18.50
C ASN A 412 -20.04 23.45 17.27
N TRP A 413 -19.26 24.55 17.26
CA TRP A 413 -19.34 25.61 16.24
C TRP A 413 -17.95 26.09 15.79
N MET A 414 -16.98 25.19 15.67
CA MET A 414 -15.61 25.54 15.26
C MET A 414 -15.57 26.05 13.82
N SER A 415 -14.75 27.07 13.54
CA SER A 415 -14.54 27.55 12.17
C SER A 415 -13.69 26.59 11.33
N SER A 416 -13.63 26.82 10.01
CA SER A 416 -12.56 26.28 9.16
C SER A 416 -11.20 26.88 9.55
N ASP A 417 -10.11 26.24 9.13
CA ASP A 417 -8.76 26.80 9.21
C ASP A 417 -8.46 27.63 7.97
N TYR A 418 -8.40 28.95 8.15
CA TYR A 418 -8.20 29.92 7.08
C TYR A 418 -6.73 30.36 6.94
N SER A 419 -5.82 29.86 7.78
CA SER A 419 -4.42 30.28 7.78
C SER A 419 -3.70 29.98 6.47
N GLN A 420 -4.08 28.90 5.76
CA GLN A 420 -3.40 28.45 4.54
C GLN A 420 -4.30 27.77 3.48
N TYR A 421 -5.57 27.43 3.80
CA TYR A 421 -6.46 26.64 2.93
C TYR A 421 -7.06 27.44 1.75
N GLU A 422 -7.13 28.76 1.88
CA GLU A 422 -7.90 29.64 0.98
C GLU A 422 -7.29 29.82 -0.42
N LEU A 423 -5.95 29.72 -0.54
CA LEU A 423 -5.25 29.93 -1.80
C LEU A 423 -5.55 28.85 -2.86
N GLY A 424 -5.99 27.67 -2.44
CA GLY A 424 -6.32 26.55 -3.33
C GLY A 424 -7.80 26.44 -3.72
N HIS A 425 -8.70 27.22 -3.09
CA HIS A 425 -10.16 27.00 -3.16
C HIS A 425 -10.95 28.22 -3.69
N GLY A 426 -10.31 29.11 -4.46
CA GLY A 426 -11.04 30.10 -5.27
C GLY A 426 -11.55 31.34 -4.53
N PHE A 427 -10.94 31.72 -3.41
CA PHE A 427 -11.26 32.97 -2.67
C PHE A 427 -11.33 34.20 -3.60
N TRP A 428 -10.23 34.46 -4.33
CA TRP A 428 -10.14 35.61 -5.23
C TRP A 428 -11.06 35.48 -6.44
N GLU A 429 -11.35 34.26 -6.90
CA GLU A 429 -12.27 34.03 -8.02
C GLU A 429 -13.70 34.42 -7.64
N THR A 430 -14.13 34.01 -6.44
CA THR A 430 -15.44 34.40 -5.88
C THR A 430 -15.50 35.91 -5.65
N PHE A 431 -14.42 36.54 -5.18
CA PHE A 431 -14.38 38.00 -5.05
C PHE A 431 -14.58 38.69 -6.42
N VAL A 432 -13.83 38.26 -7.44
CA VAL A 432 -13.85 38.83 -8.79
C VAL A 432 -15.22 38.68 -9.44
N GLU A 433 -15.84 37.50 -9.35
CA GLU A 433 -17.17 37.22 -9.92
C GLU A 433 -18.23 38.24 -9.47
N TYR A 434 -18.18 38.66 -8.20
CA TYR A 434 -19.18 39.55 -7.63
C TYR A 434 -18.81 41.03 -7.67
N ARG A 435 -17.53 41.38 -7.89
CA ARG A 435 -17.02 42.74 -7.66
C ARG A 435 -16.36 43.39 -8.86
N GLU A 436 -15.94 42.61 -9.84
CA GLU A 436 -15.07 43.10 -10.90
C GLU A 436 -15.65 42.84 -12.29
N ILE A 437 -15.61 43.89 -13.12
CA ILE A 437 -16.00 43.78 -14.52
C ILE A 437 -14.84 43.15 -15.28
N THR A 438 -15.03 41.90 -15.68
CA THR A 438 -14.07 41.15 -16.49
C THR A 438 -14.55 40.91 -17.91
N SER A 439 -15.80 41.24 -18.24
CA SER A 439 -16.34 41.13 -19.61
C SER A 439 -16.73 42.50 -20.13
N TYR A 440 -16.28 42.81 -21.35
CA TYR A 440 -16.49 44.07 -22.04
C TYR A 440 -17.19 43.78 -23.36
N GLU A 441 -18.28 44.49 -23.65
CA GLU A 441 -19.11 44.23 -24.82
C GLU A 441 -19.23 45.46 -25.73
N ASN A 442 -19.34 45.21 -27.04
CA ASN A 442 -19.64 46.22 -28.07
C ASN A 442 -18.67 47.41 -28.09
N LEU A 443 -17.37 47.14 -27.94
CA LEU A 443 -16.32 48.16 -28.01
C LEU A 443 -16.06 48.57 -29.46
N THR A 444 -16.06 49.87 -29.72
CA THR A 444 -15.82 50.45 -31.06
C THR A 444 -14.46 51.14 -31.21
N GLU A 445 -13.60 51.04 -30.18
CA GLU A 445 -12.26 51.62 -30.15
C GLU A 445 -11.27 50.63 -29.49
N PRO A 446 -9.95 50.75 -29.75
CA PRO A 446 -8.94 49.92 -29.09
C PRO A 446 -8.96 50.10 -27.56
N PHE A 447 -9.07 49.01 -26.82
CA PHE A 447 -9.07 49.02 -25.35
C PHE A 447 -7.66 48.73 -24.82
N THR A 448 -7.10 49.62 -23.98
CA THR A 448 -5.79 49.38 -23.36
C THR A 448 -5.97 48.56 -22.09
N LEU A 449 -5.32 47.39 -22.02
CA LEU A 449 -5.45 46.47 -20.90
C LEU A 449 -4.82 47.08 -19.62
N PRO A 450 -5.46 46.91 -18.45
CA PRO A 450 -4.98 47.48 -17.20
C PRO A 450 -3.64 46.85 -16.79
N THR A 451 -2.73 47.69 -16.32
CA THR A 451 -1.44 47.26 -15.74
C THR A 451 -1.47 47.18 -14.22
N THR A 452 -2.48 47.80 -13.60
CA THR A 452 -2.71 47.72 -12.16
C THR A 452 -3.62 46.55 -11.88
N VAL A 453 -3.00 45.43 -11.56
CA VAL A 453 -3.65 44.20 -11.11
C VAL A 453 -2.89 43.63 -9.94
N TYR A 454 -3.61 42.93 -9.07
CA TYR A 454 -3.10 42.43 -7.81
C TYR A 454 -3.30 40.93 -7.70
N ARG A 455 -2.27 40.26 -7.18
CA ARG A 455 -2.37 38.89 -6.69
C ARG A 455 -1.36 38.77 -5.56
N GLU A 456 -1.86 38.57 -4.36
CA GLU A 456 -1.04 38.54 -3.16
C GLU A 456 0.07 37.49 -3.29
N GLY A 457 1.33 37.91 -3.11
CA GLY A 457 2.50 37.04 -3.26
C GLY A 457 2.97 36.78 -4.69
N TYR A 458 2.41 37.44 -5.71
CA TYR A 458 2.81 37.26 -7.11
C TYR A 458 3.12 38.60 -7.79
N ASN A 459 4.02 38.55 -8.77
CA ASN A 459 4.32 39.64 -9.71
C ASN A 459 3.47 39.45 -10.97
N PHE A 460 2.82 40.51 -11.42
CA PHE A 460 2.12 40.51 -12.71
C PHE A 460 3.13 40.56 -13.86
N ARG A 461 2.99 39.65 -14.84
CA ARG A 461 3.89 39.54 -15.99
C ARG A 461 3.26 39.97 -17.31
N GLY A 462 2.00 40.38 -17.30
CA GLY A 462 1.28 40.87 -18.48
C GLY A 462 0.07 40.01 -18.84
N TRP A 463 -0.65 40.47 -19.86
CA TRP A 463 -1.81 39.79 -20.44
C TRP A 463 -1.40 38.98 -21.66
N TYR A 464 -2.09 37.86 -21.87
CA TYR A 464 -1.83 36.94 -22.98
C TYR A 464 -3.15 36.52 -23.64
N LEU A 465 -3.14 36.31 -24.96
CA LEU A 465 -4.32 35.87 -25.71
C LEU A 465 -4.60 34.37 -25.58
N ASP A 466 -3.70 33.63 -24.93
CA ASP A 466 -3.75 32.19 -24.74
C ASP A 466 -3.40 31.80 -23.29
N PRO A 467 -4.03 30.75 -22.74
CA PRO A 467 -3.77 30.29 -21.38
C PRO A 467 -2.36 29.71 -21.15
N GLU A 468 -1.64 29.36 -22.23
CA GLU A 468 -0.25 28.91 -22.24
C GLU A 468 0.76 30.06 -22.13
N PHE A 469 0.26 31.31 -22.16
CA PHE A 469 1.03 32.54 -22.02
C PHE A 469 2.13 32.73 -23.07
N THR A 470 1.82 32.45 -24.33
CA THR A 470 2.74 32.52 -25.47
C THR A 470 2.58 33.79 -26.32
N LYS A 471 1.38 34.38 -26.37
CA LYS A 471 1.07 35.59 -27.17
C LYS A 471 0.74 36.79 -26.27
N PRO A 472 1.75 37.60 -25.88
CA PRO A 472 1.52 38.76 -25.03
C PRO A 472 0.69 39.82 -25.74
N VAL A 473 -0.17 40.51 -24.99
CA VAL A 473 -1.05 41.56 -25.51
C VAL A 473 -1.15 42.72 -24.52
N THR A 474 -1.22 43.95 -25.03
CA THR A 474 -1.39 45.16 -24.22
C THR A 474 -2.66 45.93 -24.57
N LYS A 475 -3.28 45.63 -25.72
CA LYS A 475 -4.52 46.24 -26.19
C LYS A 475 -5.42 45.22 -26.86
N MET A 476 -6.73 45.35 -26.69
CA MET A 476 -7.73 44.58 -27.41
C MET A 476 -8.33 45.41 -28.54
N VAL A 477 -8.57 44.75 -29.67
CA VAL A 477 -9.23 45.31 -30.87
C VAL A 477 -10.18 44.31 -31.55
N ARG A 478 -10.28 43.08 -31.02
CA ARG A 478 -11.08 41.97 -31.56
C ARG A 478 -11.63 41.11 -30.43
N ASP A 479 -12.60 40.27 -30.78
CA ASP A 479 -13.21 39.33 -29.85
C ASP A 479 -12.17 38.37 -29.26
N GLY A 480 -12.33 38.02 -27.99
CA GLY A 480 -11.48 36.99 -27.40
C GLY A 480 -11.44 36.96 -25.88
N THR A 481 -10.46 36.23 -25.36
CA THR A 481 -10.20 36.14 -23.92
C THR A 481 -8.73 36.44 -23.67
N VAL A 482 -8.45 37.23 -22.63
CA VAL A 482 -7.08 37.50 -22.18
C VAL A 482 -6.84 36.92 -20.80
N TYR A 483 -5.64 36.38 -20.59
CA TYR A 483 -5.25 35.68 -19.38
C TYR A 483 -4.13 36.43 -18.68
N ALA A 484 -4.30 36.71 -17.39
CA ALA A 484 -3.26 37.32 -16.57
C ALA A 484 -2.16 36.30 -16.26
N LYS A 485 -0.91 36.64 -16.56
CA LYS A 485 0.25 35.83 -16.16
C LYS A 485 0.83 36.33 -14.84
N TRP A 486 1.07 35.40 -13.93
CA TRP A 486 1.60 35.66 -12.60
C TRP A 486 2.87 34.86 -12.36
N GLU A 487 3.82 35.46 -11.63
CA GLU A 487 5.02 34.77 -11.15
C GLU A 487 5.15 34.96 -9.64
N GLU A 488 5.31 33.86 -8.90
CA GLU A 488 5.43 33.88 -7.44
C GLU A 488 6.61 34.76 -6.99
N LYS A 489 6.39 35.64 -6.02
CA LYS A 489 7.44 36.43 -5.37
C LYS A 489 8.26 35.50 -4.48
N ASN A 490 9.58 35.47 -4.68
CA ASN A 490 10.52 34.67 -3.87
C ASN A 490 10.04 33.21 -3.67
N PRO A 491 9.96 32.39 -4.72
CA PRO A 491 9.47 31.02 -4.58
C PRO A 491 10.41 30.16 -3.73
N VAL A 492 9.86 29.15 -3.05
CA VAL A 492 10.68 28.13 -2.39
C VAL A 492 11.55 27.42 -3.41
N THR A 493 12.86 27.40 -3.14
CA THR A 493 13.86 26.71 -3.96
C THR A 493 14.39 25.46 -3.28
N HIS A 494 14.48 25.46 -1.95
CA HIS A 494 15.02 24.34 -1.18
C HIS A 494 14.28 24.17 0.14
N ILE A 495 14.19 22.90 0.58
CA ILE A 495 13.81 22.51 1.93
C ILE A 495 15.02 21.77 2.49
N LEU A 496 15.50 22.17 3.67
CA LEU A 496 16.60 21.54 4.38
C LEU A 496 16.05 20.91 5.66
N ILE A 497 16.46 19.67 5.94
CA ILE A 497 16.25 19.04 7.24
C ILE A 497 17.52 19.30 8.07
N LEU A 498 17.38 20.03 9.16
CA LEU A 498 18.52 20.51 9.96
C LEU A 498 19.05 19.46 10.93
N ASN A 499 18.18 18.54 11.35
CA ASN A 499 18.49 17.47 12.30
C ASN A 499 18.11 16.08 11.72
N PRO A 500 18.71 15.65 10.58
CA PRO A 500 18.37 14.38 9.98
C PRO A 500 18.70 13.23 10.93
N VAL A 501 17.81 12.23 10.96
CA VAL A 501 18.01 10.97 11.70
C VAL A 501 18.02 9.83 10.68
N THR A 502 18.93 8.88 10.86
CA THR A 502 19.06 7.69 9.99
C THR A 502 18.64 6.42 10.69
N GLU A 503 18.61 6.42 12.02
CA GLU A 503 18.26 5.28 12.84
C GLU A 503 17.46 5.70 14.07
N LEU A 504 16.43 4.94 14.41
CA LEU A 504 15.65 5.10 15.63
C LEU A 504 15.45 3.72 16.27
N GLN A 505 15.47 3.63 17.59
CA GLN A 505 14.96 2.43 18.25
C GLN A 505 13.43 2.43 18.23
N LYS A 506 12.82 1.23 18.27
CA LYS A 506 11.36 1.06 18.37
C LYS A 506 10.79 1.91 19.52
N TYR A 507 9.67 2.59 19.27
CA TYR A 507 8.97 3.56 20.13
C TYR A 507 9.71 4.89 20.39
N ALA A 508 10.90 5.09 19.85
CA ALA A 508 11.55 6.39 19.90
C ALA A 508 10.79 7.41 19.06
N THR A 509 10.80 8.67 19.51
CA THR A 509 10.23 9.80 18.78
C THR A 509 11.32 10.80 18.38
N HIS A 510 11.17 11.43 17.22
CA HIS A 510 12.11 12.46 16.73
C HIS A 510 11.36 13.61 16.06
N GLN A 511 11.54 14.84 16.56
CA GLN A 511 10.93 16.03 15.96
C GLN A 511 11.83 16.58 14.85
N LEU A 512 11.34 16.64 13.61
CA LEU A 512 12.08 17.27 12.53
C LEU A 512 12.13 18.79 12.68
N GLU A 513 13.34 19.32 12.49
CA GLU A 513 13.62 20.74 12.31
C GLU A 513 13.91 20.98 10.83
N ILE A 514 13.17 21.91 10.22
CA ILE A 514 13.31 22.23 8.80
C ILE A 514 13.64 23.70 8.59
N ASN A 515 14.36 23.99 7.51
CA ASN A 515 14.59 25.34 7.02
C ASN A 515 14.18 25.47 5.55
N ILE A 516 13.48 26.55 5.21
CA ILE A 516 12.95 26.79 3.87
C ILE A 516 13.70 27.96 3.26
N LEU A 517 14.24 27.76 2.06
CA LEU A 517 15.03 28.75 1.35
C LEU A 517 14.36 29.20 0.04
N PRO A 518 14.45 30.50 -0.30
CA PRO A 518 15.07 31.56 0.49
C PRO A 518 14.28 31.89 1.76
N ALA A 519 14.92 32.52 2.75
CA ALA A 519 14.30 32.76 4.07
C ALA A 519 13.10 33.73 3.99
N ASP A 520 13.01 34.54 2.94
CA ASP A 520 11.90 35.43 2.61
C ASP A 520 10.93 34.80 1.59
N ALA A 521 10.94 33.46 1.44
CA ALA A 521 10.00 32.79 0.56
C ALA A 521 8.55 33.06 0.96
N PHE A 522 7.70 33.31 -0.04
CA PHE A 522 6.32 33.71 0.20
C PHE A 522 5.47 32.58 0.81
N ASN A 523 5.44 31.40 0.16
CA ASN A 523 4.73 30.23 0.69
C ASN A 523 5.69 29.20 1.31
N LYS A 524 5.71 29.11 2.63
CA LYS A 524 6.59 28.20 3.41
C LYS A 524 5.88 26.91 3.87
N SER A 525 4.71 26.61 3.32
CA SER A 525 3.92 25.45 3.74
C SER A 525 4.52 24.15 3.23
N VAL A 526 4.52 23.11 4.07
CA VAL A 526 5.03 21.78 3.74
C VAL A 526 4.08 20.67 4.19
N HIS A 527 4.22 19.50 3.58
CA HIS A 527 3.60 18.24 3.98
C HIS A 527 4.67 17.23 4.39
N PHE A 528 4.41 16.50 5.47
CA PHE A 528 5.21 15.37 5.92
C PHE A 528 4.53 14.08 5.49
N ILE A 529 5.29 13.19 4.86
CA ILE A 529 4.76 11.95 4.28
C ILE A 529 5.69 10.80 4.64
N THR A 530 5.15 9.72 5.18
CA THR A 530 5.90 8.45 5.38
C THR A 530 5.65 7.50 4.21
N SER A 531 6.69 6.76 3.80
CA SER A 531 6.53 5.69 2.80
C SER A 531 5.93 4.41 3.38
N ASN A 532 5.97 4.23 4.70
CA ASN A 532 5.45 3.06 5.39
C ASN A 532 5.06 3.44 6.83
N ASP A 533 3.78 3.72 7.03
CA ASP A 533 3.16 4.11 8.31
C ASP A 533 3.07 2.97 9.34
N LYS A 534 3.43 1.75 8.93
CA LYS A 534 3.54 0.57 9.78
C LYS A 534 4.92 0.44 10.40
N VAL A 535 5.96 1.01 9.80
CA VAL A 535 7.33 1.09 10.37
C VAL A 535 7.47 2.35 11.22
N LEU A 536 7.10 3.51 10.68
CA LEU A 536 7.13 4.78 11.41
C LEU A 536 6.08 5.75 10.86
N ARG A 537 5.53 6.55 11.76
CA ARG A 537 4.55 7.60 11.45
C ARG A 537 5.19 8.97 11.55
N VAL A 538 4.62 9.94 10.85
CA VAL A 538 4.99 11.35 10.97
C VAL A 538 3.74 12.20 11.12
N SER A 539 3.73 13.10 12.09
CA SER A 539 2.62 14.06 12.26
C SER A 539 2.68 15.21 11.26
N ASP A 540 1.61 15.99 11.16
CA ASP A 540 1.56 17.22 10.36
C ASP A 540 2.57 18.29 10.84
N THR A 541 3.11 18.15 12.05
CA THR A 541 4.15 19.01 12.61
C THR A 541 5.57 18.45 12.43
N GLY A 542 5.73 17.28 11.80
CA GLY A 542 7.02 16.62 11.59
C GLY A 542 7.54 15.82 12.79
N LEU A 543 6.68 15.44 13.74
CA LEU A 543 7.04 14.52 14.82
C LEU A 543 7.01 13.09 14.26
N ILE A 544 8.16 12.43 14.23
CA ILE A 544 8.30 11.03 13.84
C ILE A 544 8.12 10.14 15.07
N THR A 545 7.37 9.05 14.93
CA THR A 545 7.27 7.98 15.93
C THR A 545 7.66 6.65 15.26
N ALA A 546 8.70 6.01 15.77
CA ALA A 546 9.14 4.68 15.33
C ALA A 546 8.21 3.62 15.93
N GLU A 547 7.45 2.91 15.11
CA GLU A 547 6.45 1.95 15.58
C GLU A 547 6.99 0.52 15.54
N ASN A 548 7.62 0.14 14.43
CA ASN A 548 8.10 -1.22 14.18
C ASN A 548 9.44 -1.27 13.47
N ILE A 549 10.15 -2.38 13.65
CA ILE A 549 11.45 -2.65 13.03
C ILE A 549 11.30 -2.65 11.51
N GLY A 550 12.23 -2.00 10.81
CA GLY A 550 12.24 -1.93 9.35
C GLY A 550 12.76 -0.60 8.86
N THR A 551 12.57 -0.31 7.57
CA THR A 551 13.05 0.94 6.96
C THR A 551 11.89 1.68 6.32
N ALA A 552 11.84 3.00 6.53
CA ALA A 552 10.88 3.87 5.88
C ALA A 552 11.48 5.25 5.58
N ARG A 553 10.88 5.95 4.62
CA ARG A 553 11.29 7.28 4.18
C ARG A 553 10.31 8.33 4.68
N ILE A 554 10.82 9.42 5.23
CA ILE A 554 10.06 10.64 5.45
C ILE A 554 10.38 11.63 4.34
N THR A 555 9.33 12.10 3.67
CA THR A 555 9.39 13.17 2.66
C THR A 555 8.77 14.43 3.23
N VAL A 556 9.53 15.51 3.26
CA VAL A 556 9.05 16.87 3.53
C VAL A 556 8.89 17.57 2.17
N LYS A 557 7.66 17.84 1.75
CA LYS A 557 7.35 18.41 0.42
C LYS A 557 6.68 19.77 0.54
N SER A 558 7.05 20.73 -0.30
CA SER A 558 6.31 22.00 -0.42
C SER A 558 4.85 21.76 -0.83
N ALA A 559 3.92 22.50 -0.22
CA ALA A 559 2.49 22.38 -0.52
C ALA A 559 2.11 22.84 -1.94
N VAL A 560 2.92 23.72 -2.54
CA VAL A 560 2.59 24.41 -3.80
C VAL A 560 3.54 24.10 -4.95
N ARG A 561 4.69 23.46 -4.68
CA ARG A 561 5.71 23.15 -5.70
C ARG A 561 6.27 21.75 -5.50
N ASP A 562 6.87 21.20 -6.55
CA ASP A 562 7.58 19.92 -6.46
C ASP A 562 9.01 20.09 -5.91
N VAL A 563 9.13 20.78 -4.77
CA VAL A 563 10.38 20.89 -3.99
C VAL A 563 10.23 20.00 -2.75
N LYS A 564 11.20 19.12 -2.50
CA LYS A 564 11.15 18.17 -1.39
C LYS A 564 12.53 17.88 -0.78
N ALA A 565 12.52 17.51 0.49
CA ALA A 565 13.62 16.84 1.18
C ALA A 565 13.18 15.44 1.59
N VAL A 566 14.09 14.47 1.55
CA VAL A 566 13.81 13.07 1.90
C VAL A 566 14.89 12.57 2.85
N ILE A 567 14.49 11.91 3.93
CA ILE A 567 15.37 11.11 4.80
C ILE A 567 14.87 9.67 4.83
N GLU A 568 15.80 8.74 4.91
CA GLU A 568 15.54 7.32 5.10
C GLU A 568 15.96 6.93 6.51
N ILE A 569 15.06 6.27 7.24
CA ILE A 569 15.21 5.94 8.64
C ILE A 569 15.06 4.44 8.79
N THR A 570 16.02 3.81 9.45
CA THR A 570 15.91 2.42 9.89
C THR A 570 15.47 2.39 11.35
N VAL A 571 14.37 1.70 11.63
CA VAL A 571 13.92 1.42 12.99
C VAL A 571 14.53 0.08 13.41
N THR A 572 15.28 0.08 14.51
CA THR A 572 15.89 -1.11 15.09
C THR A 572 15.17 -1.57 16.36
N GLY A 573 15.23 -2.87 16.63
CA GLY A 573 14.73 -3.46 17.87
C GLY A 573 15.68 -3.25 19.04
N PHE A 574 15.26 -3.64 20.23
CA PHE A 574 16.13 -3.76 21.39
C PHE A 574 16.95 -5.06 21.30
N ASP A 575 18.16 -5.04 21.86
CA ASP A 575 18.89 -6.28 22.14
C ASP A 575 18.10 -7.08 23.17
N ASP A 576 17.78 -8.32 22.83
CA ASP A 576 16.92 -9.17 23.63
C ASP A 576 17.22 -10.65 23.35
N ILE A 577 16.49 -11.55 23.98
CA ILE A 577 16.50 -12.98 23.70
C ILE A 577 15.08 -13.52 23.51
N ASP A 578 14.97 -14.53 22.67
CA ASP A 578 13.77 -15.34 22.50
C ASP A 578 14.00 -16.71 23.16
N VAL A 579 13.08 -17.15 24.01
CA VAL A 579 13.24 -18.34 24.88
C VAL A 579 12.07 -19.28 24.69
N GLU A 580 12.38 -20.52 24.31
CA GLU A 580 11.39 -21.59 24.10
C GLU A 580 11.73 -22.83 24.93
N PHE A 581 10.73 -23.63 25.27
CA PHE A 581 10.90 -24.95 25.89
C PHE A 581 10.40 -26.05 24.95
N SER A 582 10.95 -27.26 25.10
CA SER A 582 10.46 -28.44 24.36
C SER A 582 8.99 -28.74 24.68
N ALA A 583 8.24 -29.18 23.68
CA ALA A 583 6.81 -29.46 23.77
C ALA A 583 6.45 -30.37 24.98
N GLY A 584 5.36 -30.02 25.66
CA GLY A 584 4.87 -30.74 26.85
C GLY A 584 5.44 -30.24 28.18
N TYR A 585 6.33 -29.24 28.18
CA TYR A 585 6.68 -28.51 29.39
C TYR A 585 5.55 -27.59 29.81
N ASP A 586 5.28 -27.50 31.12
CA ASP A 586 4.14 -26.78 31.69
C ASP A 586 4.54 -26.01 32.96
N GLY A 587 5.80 -25.56 33.02
CA GLY A 587 6.30 -24.63 34.03
C GLY A 587 6.98 -25.26 35.25
N LEU A 588 7.02 -26.60 35.38
CA LEU A 588 7.81 -27.31 36.40
C LEU A 588 8.29 -28.69 35.91
N LEU A 589 9.17 -29.33 36.68
CA LEU A 589 9.60 -30.73 36.44
C LEU A 589 9.33 -31.63 37.64
N TYR A 590 9.04 -32.90 37.40
CA TYR A 590 9.17 -33.94 38.40
C TYR A 590 10.58 -34.53 38.44
N VAL A 591 11.01 -35.05 39.59
CA VAL A 591 12.33 -35.69 39.74
C VAL A 591 12.54 -36.79 38.70
N GLY A 592 13.60 -36.65 37.90
CA GLY A 592 13.95 -37.56 36.81
C GLY A 592 13.45 -37.14 35.43
N GLU A 593 12.58 -36.12 35.34
CA GLU A 593 12.14 -35.55 34.06
C GLU A 593 13.21 -34.65 33.42
N GLU A 594 13.05 -34.46 32.11
CA GLU A 594 13.96 -33.70 31.27
C GLU A 594 13.15 -32.73 30.39
N VAL A 595 13.69 -31.53 30.18
CA VAL A 595 13.14 -30.52 29.25
C VAL A 595 14.32 -29.83 28.57
N THR A 596 14.16 -29.46 27.30
CA THR A 596 15.16 -28.64 26.60
C THR A 596 14.70 -27.19 26.57
N VAL A 597 15.55 -26.25 27.00
CA VAL A 597 15.36 -24.82 26.76
C VAL A 597 16.20 -24.40 25.55
N THR A 598 15.59 -23.67 24.61
CA THR A 598 16.26 -23.08 23.45
C THR A 598 16.25 -21.57 23.60
N VAL A 599 17.36 -20.91 23.29
CA VAL A 599 17.47 -19.45 23.34
C VAL A 599 18.07 -18.94 22.04
N LYS A 600 17.43 -17.90 21.47
CA LYS A 600 17.94 -17.17 20.31
C LYS A 600 18.24 -15.74 20.67
N GLY A 601 19.30 -15.18 20.11
CA GLY A 601 19.61 -13.76 20.22
C GLY A 601 18.69 -12.94 19.32
N VAL A 602 18.25 -11.78 19.82
CA VAL A 602 17.41 -10.81 19.13
C VAL A 602 18.14 -9.47 19.10
N GLY A 603 17.94 -8.69 18.02
CA GLY A 603 18.67 -7.45 17.81
C GLY A 603 20.10 -7.72 17.35
N SER A 604 21.08 -7.22 18.09
CA SER A 604 22.51 -7.42 17.77
C SER A 604 23.14 -8.65 18.43
N ILE A 605 22.40 -9.36 19.28
CA ILE A 605 22.87 -10.56 19.98
C ILE A 605 22.81 -11.76 19.04
N ASN A 606 23.94 -12.48 18.88
CA ASN A 606 23.97 -13.73 18.12
C ASN A 606 23.82 -14.95 19.05
N ASP A 607 23.19 -16.02 18.57
CA ASP A 607 23.02 -17.27 19.33
C ASP A 607 24.35 -17.84 19.87
N GLY A 608 25.41 -17.74 19.06
CA GLY A 608 26.75 -18.20 19.43
C GLY A 608 27.40 -17.41 20.57
N ASP A 609 26.86 -16.25 20.92
CA ASP A 609 27.33 -15.38 22.01
C ASP A 609 26.61 -15.65 23.34
N LEU A 610 25.65 -16.58 23.37
CA LEU A 610 24.92 -16.97 24.57
C LEU A 610 25.55 -18.20 25.26
N GLU A 611 25.38 -18.30 26.57
CA GLU A 611 25.75 -19.48 27.37
C GLU A 611 24.76 -19.72 28.52
N PHE A 612 24.59 -20.99 28.90
CA PHE A 612 23.81 -21.39 30.06
C PHE A 612 24.71 -21.61 31.27
N VAL A 613 24.36 -21.01 32.41
CA VAL A 613 25.09 -21.17 33.68
C VAL A 613 24.14 -21.65 34.77
N SER A 614 24.24 -22.92 35.16
CA SER A 614 23.49 -23.45 36.30
C SER A 614 23.98 -22.85 37.63
N LYS A 615 23.06 -22.38 38.45
CA LYS A 615 23.30 -21.94 39.84
C LYS A 615 22.97 -23.02 40.87
N SER A 616 22.25 -24.06 40.44
CA SER A 616 21.66 -25.09 41.30
C SER A 616 21.86 -26.50 40.71
N ALA A 617 23.09 -26.81 40.29
CA ALA A 617 23.42 -28.06 39.59
C ALA A 617 23.14 -29.34 40.40
N ASP A 618 23.01 -29.22 41.73
CA ASP A 618 22.62 -30.30 42.63
C ASP A 618 21.11 -30.58 42.61
N ILE A 619 20.28 -29.62 42.16
CA ILE A 619 18.83 -29.74 41.99
C ILE A 619 18.48 -30.19 40.58
N ALA A 620 19.06 -29.53 39.56
CA ALA A 620 18.94 -29.92 38.16
C ALA A 620 20.18 -29.50 37.36
N THR A 621 20.63 -30.35 36.44
CA THR A 621 21.72 -30.01 35.52
C THR A 621 21.18 -29.36 34.25
N ILE A 622 22.00 -28.53 33.60
CA ILE A 622 21.78 -28.08 32.21
C ILE A 622 23.06 -28.38 31.42
N ASP A 623 22.94 -28.86 30.18
CA ASP A 623 24.08 -29.02 29.27
C ASP A 623 24.19 -27.87 28.26
N ASP A 624 25.25 -27.87 27.44
CA ASP A 624 25.51 -26.81 26.46
C ASP A 624 24.43 -26.72 25.36
N ASN A 625 23.58 -27.74 25.21
CA ASN A 625 22.44 -27.74 24.26
C ASN A 625 21.13 -27.33 24.95
N GLY A 626 21.17 -26.91 26.22
CA GLY A 626 20.00 -26.52 26.99
C GLY A 626 19.16 -27.69 27.52
N LEU A 627 19.67 -28.93 27.51
CA LEU A 627 18.95 -30.06 28.11
C LEU A 627 19.03 -29.99 29.63
N ILE A 628 17.89 -29.74 30.26
CA ILE A 628 17.72 -29.67 31.71
C ILE A 628 17.25 -31.03 32.23
N LYS A 629 17.90 -31.54 33.28
CA LYS A 629 17.53 -32.80 33.95
C LYS A 629 17.29 -32.59 35.44
N ALA A 630 16.08 -32.89 35.89
CA ALA A 630 15.70 -32.79 37.30
C ALA A 630 16.31 -33.94 38.13
N LEU A 631 17.07 -33.61 39.17
CA LEU A 631 17.79 -34.59 40.01
C LEU A 631 17.14 -34.80 41.38
N LYS A 632 16.68 -33.73 42.02
CA LYS A 632 16.04 -33.76 43.34
C LYS A 632 15.05 -32.61 43.50
N GLU A 633 14.15 -32.77 44.45
CA GLU A 633 13.20 -31.71 44.84
C GLU A 633 13.91 -30.42 45.26
N GLY A 634 13.38 -29.28 44.81
CA GLY A 634 13.94 -27.96 45.06
C GLY A 634 13.63 -26.98 43.92
N GLU A 635 14.27 -25.82 43.91
CA GLU A 635 14.17 -24.84 42.83
C GLU A 635 15.51 -24.72 42.11
N ALA A 636 15.54 -25.04 40.83
CA ALA A 636 16.72 -24.89 40.00
C ALA A 636 16.74 -23.50 39.35
N ALA A 637 17.91 -22.85 39.33
CA ALA A 637 18.11 -21.56 38.68
C ALA A 637 19.20 -21.66 37.60
N PHE A 638 18.92 -21.09 36.43
CA PHE A 638 19.82 -21.08 35.28
C PHE A 638 19.92 -19.67 34.72
N ASP A 639 21.13 -19.13 34.66
CA ASP A 639 21.37 -17.86 33.98
C ASP A 639 21.60 -18.11 32.49
N ILE A 640 21.02 -17.26 31.66
CA ILE A 640 21.36 -17.07 30.26
C ILE A 640 22.29 -15.86 30.21
N VAL A 641 23.56 -16.08 29.85
CA VAL A 641 24.61 -15.05 29.89
C VAL A 641 25.02 -14.68 28.47
N TYR A 642 25.14 -13.38 28.21
CA TYR A 642 25.76 -12.83 27.01
C TYR A 642 27.28 -12.75 27.22
N LYS A 643 28.02 -13.67 26.59
CA LYS A 643 29.47 -13.86 26.77
C LYS A 643 30.31 -12.61 26.49
N PRO A 644 30.07 -11.81 25.42
CA PRO A 644 30.92 -10.66 25.11
C PRO A 644 30.95 -9.60 26.22
N ALA A 645 29.83 -9.39 26.92
CA ALA A 645 29.73 -8.47 28.04
C ALA A 645 29.83 -9.15 29.43
N ASN A 646 29.78 -10.49 29.46
CA ASN A 646 29.64 -11.28 30.69
C ASN A 646 28.45 -10.80 31.55
N GLU A 647 27.31 -10.59 30.88
CA GLU A 647 26.07 -10.06 31.44
C GLU A 647 24.99 -11.16 31.49
N THR A 648 24.37 -11.36 32.65
CA THR A 648 23.18 -12.22 32.76
C THR A 648 21.98 -11.48 32.16
N LEU A 649 21.43 -11.99 31.06
CA LEU A 649 20.26 -11.42 30.38
C LEU A 649 18.96 -11.86 31.04
N LEU A 650 18.89 -13.13 31.48
CA LEU A 650 17.71 -13.73 32.09
C LEU A 650 18.11 -14.85 33.05
N THR A 651 17.41 -14.97 34.18
CA THR A 651 17.49 -16.13 35.07
C THR A 651 16.19 -16.91 34.97
N VAL A 652 16.25 -18.15 34.50
CA VAL A 652 15.12 -19.08 34.43
C VAL A 652 15.06 -19.88 35.73
N LEU A 653 13.89 -19.91 36.38
CA LEU A 653 13.64 -20.69 37.59
C LEU A 653 12.76 -21.89 37.25
N ILE A 654 13.25 -23.10 37.53
CA ILE A 654 12.50 -24.35 37.32
C ILE A 654 12.26 -25.04 38.66
N PRO A 655 11.02 -25.01 39.16
CA PRO A 655 10.61 -25.80 40.31
C PRO A 655 10.70 -27.31 39.99
N VAL A 656 11.26 -28.09 40.93
CA VAL A 656 11.36 -29.54 40.85
C VAL A 656 10.59 -30.15 42.02
N TYR A 657 9.58 -30.95 41.71
CA TYR A 657 8.73 -31.63 42.71
C TYR A 657 8.89 -33.16 42.64
N PRO A 658 8.54 -33.91 43.69
CA PRO A 658 8.30 -35.35 43.55
C PRO A 658 7.07 -35.58 42.65
N ALA A 659 6.95 -36.79 42.09
CA ALA A 659 5.79 -37.18 41.29
C ALA A 659 4.48 -36.91 42.07
N PRO A 660 3.44 -36.40 41.40
CA PRO A 660 2.22 -35.96 42.08
C PRO A 660 1.48 -37.15 42.68
N GLY A 661 0.73 -36.89 43.74
CA GLY A 661 -0.19 -37.87 44.31
C GLY A 661 -1.40 -38.13 43.40
N GLU A 662 -2.24 -39.08 43.81
CA GLU A 662 -3.47 -39.45 43.10
C GLU A 662 -4.74 -38.94 43.80
N GLU A 663 -4.59 -38.11 44.84
CA GLU A 663 -5.72 -37.52 45.55
C GLU A 663 -6.45 -36.51 44.67
N ARG A 664 -7.71 -36.23 44.98
CA ARG A 664 -8.53 -35.26 44.23
C ARG A 664 -7.86 -33.88 44.12
N ILE A 665 -7.23 -33.41 45.21
CA ILE A 665 -6.50 -32.13 45.21
C ILE A 665 -5.25 -32.15 44.32
N ASP A 666 -4.57 -33.30 44.21
CA ASP A 666 -3.40 -33.46 43.33
C ASP A 666 -3.82 -33.47 41.86
N LYS A 667 -4.96 -34.07 41.54
CA LYS A 667 -5.54 -34.05 40.18
C LYS A 667 -5.93 -32.65 39.73
N LEU A 668 -6.50 -31.84 40.62
CA LEU A 668 -6.80 -30.43 40.33
C LEU A 668 -5.51 -29.60 40.12
N LEU A 669 -4.50 -29.78 40.98
CA LEU A 669 -3.21 -29.11 40.79
C LEU A 669 -2.53 -29.54 39.48
N LYS A 670 -2.64 -30.82 39.12
CA LYS A 670 -2.15 -31.32 37.83
C LYS A 670 -2.87 -30.68 36.66
N LEU A 671 -4.19 -30.54 36.71
CA LEU A 671 -4.97 -29.85 35.66
C LEU A 671 -4.54 -28.38 35.51
N LEU A 672 -4.38 -27.66 36.62
CA LEU A 672 -3.94 -26.26 36.61
C LEU A 672 -2.48 -26.11 36.14
N LYS A 673 -1.61 -27.07 36.46
CA LYS A 673 -0.25 -27.18 35.92
C LYS A 673 -0.29 -27.35 34.41
N GLU A 674 -1.01 -28.35 33.91
CA GLU A 674 -1.11 -28.63 32.46
C GLU A 674 -1.74 -27.46 31.68
N ALA A 675 -2.54 -26.63 32.35
CA ALA A 675 -3.08 -25.38 31.81
C ALA A 675 -2.11 -24.18 31.87
N SER A 676 -0.87 -24.36 32.33
CA SER A 676 0.10 -23.26 32.47
C SER A 676 0.86 -23.03 31.17
N ASN A 677 1.09 -21.76 30.86
CA ASN A 677 1.87 -21.33 29.70
C ASN A 677 3.30 -21.04 30.15
N PRO A 678 4.27 -21.95 29.93
CA PRO A 678 5.67 -21.72 30.33
C PRO A 678 6.35 -20.62 29.50
N VAL A 679 5.82 -20.34 28.32
CA VAL A 679 6.10 -19.14 27.53
C VAL A 679 4.76 -18.48 27.26
N VAL A 680 4.59 -17.24 27.70
CA VAL A 680 3.36 -16.49 27.48
C VAL A 680 3.16 -16.28 25.98
N GLU A 681 2.02 -16.72 25.48
CA GLU A 681 1.67 -16.56 24.08
C GLU A 681 1.57 -15.08 23.70
N CYS A 682 1.99 -14.73 22.50
CA CYS A 682 1.85 -13.38 21.96
C CYS A 682 1.21 -13.44 20.58
N LEU A 683 0.24 -12.58 20.32
CA LEU A 683 -0.44 -12.54 19.02
C LEU A 683 -0.92 -11.14 18.67
N ASN A 684 -1.19 -10.90 17.39
CA ASN A 684 -1.82 -9.67 16.92
C ASN A 684 -3.31 -9.93 16.71
N ALA A 685 -4.11 -9.60 17.72
CA ALA A 685 -5.55 -9.79 17.66
C ALA A 685 -6.18 -8.81 16.67
N SER A 686 -6.98 -9.35 15.75
CA SER A 686 -7.73 -8.60 14.73
C SER A 686 -9.01 -8.04 15.35
N LEU A 687 -8.97 -6.81 15.86
CA LEU A 687 -10.12 -6.22 16.57
C LEU A 687 -11.27 -5.87 15.62
N LEU A 688 -10.96 -5.38 14.41
CA LEU A 688 -11.96 -4.99 13.41
C LEU A 688 -11.37 -4.87 12.01
N TYR A 689 -12.08 -5.40 11.02
CA TYR A 689 -11.89 -5.06 9.61
C TYR A 689 -12.96 -4.05 9.18
N ASP A 690 -12.58 -2.78 9.00
CA ASP A 690 -13.50 -1.76 8.53
C ASP A 690 -13.56 -1.77 7.00
N THR A 691 -14.63 -2.34 6.48
CA THR A 691 -14.88 -2.42 5.03
C THR A 691 -15.04 -1.05 4.34
N SER A 692 -15.37 0.01 5.09
CA SER A 692 -15.58 1.35 4.51
C SER A 692 -14.27 2.07 4.21
N SER A 693 -13.28 1.90 5.09
CA SER A 693 -11.92 2.42 4.94
C SER A 693 -10.95 1.40 4.34
N ASN A 694 -11.38 0.14 4.18
CA ASN A 694 -10.53 -0.99 3.83
C ASN A 694 -9.33 -1.14 4.79
N GLN A 695 -9.55 -0.82 6.07
CA GLN A 695 -8.52 -0.81 7.11
C GLN A 695 -8.73 -1.95 8.08
N GLN A 696 -7.64 -2.67 8.39
CA GLN A 696 -7.60 -3.69 9.42
C GLN A 696 -6.97 -3.12 10.68
N TYR A 697 -7.65 -3.26 11.82
CA TYR A 697 -7.17 -2.82 13.12
C TYR A 697 -6.66 -4.03 13.91
N PHE A 698 -5.35 -4.05 14.18
CA PHE A 698 -4.68 -5.05 14.99
C PHE A 698 -4.29 -4.49 16.35
N LYS A 699 -4.23 -5.35 17.36
CA LYS A 699 -3.68 -5.04 18.68
C LYS A 699 -2.71 -6.15 19.13
N PRO A 700 -1.44 -5.82 19.37
CA PRO A 700 -0.52 -6.73 20.06
C PRO A 700 -1.10 -7.14 21.41
N THR A 701 -1.20 -8.44 21.63
CA THR A 701 -1.92 -9.03 22.76
C THR A 701 -1.04 -10.11 23.38
N TYR A 702 -0.86 -10.03 24.69
CA TYR A 702 -0.18 -11.03 25.49
C TYR A 702 -1.21 -11.96 26.11
N GLY A 703 -0.96 -13.26 26.02
CA GLY A 703 -1.72 -14.29 26.70
C GLY A 703 -1.55 -14.26 28.21
N SER A 704 -2.17 -15.19 28.89
CA SER A 704 -2.06 -15.36 30.34
C SER A 704 -0.98 -16.39 30.68
N VAL A 705 -0.47 -16.38 31.91
CA VAL A 705 0.41 -17.45 32.39
C VAL A 705 -0.36 -18.77 32.58
N ASN A 706 -1.69 -18.76 32.54
CA ASN A 706 -2.51 -19.95 32.64
C ASN A 706 -3.79 -19.81 31.81
N LEU A 707 -4.30 -20.91 31.26
CA LEU A 707 -5.54 -20.95 30.51
C LEU A 707 -6.78 -20.74 31.40
N TYR A 708 -6.72 -21.12 32.69
CA TYR A 708 -7.76 -20.86 33.69
C TYR A 708 -7.70 -19.40 34.18
N LEU A 709 -8.86 -18.74 34.28
CA LEU A 709 -8.94 -17.37 34.80
C LEU A 709 -9.07 -17.40 36.33
N PHE A 710 -8.10 -16.83 37.06
CA PHE A 710 -8.13 -16.76 38.53
C PHE A 710 -8.93 -15.56 39.06
N ASP A 711 -10.06 -15.28 38.44
CA ASP A 711 -11.00 -14.23 38.82
C ASP A 711 -12.44 -14.79 38.88
N ASP A 712 -13.27 -14.20 39.74
CA ASP A 712 -14.65 -14.68 39.93
C ASP A 712 -15.57 -14.22 38.79
N LEU A 713 -16.52 -15.07 38.40
CA LEU A 713 -17.56 -14.69 37.44
C LEU A 713 -18.64 -13.84 38.13
N ASN A 714 -18.45 -12.54 38.17
CA ASN A 714 -19.43 -11.61 38.73
C ASN A 714 -20.51 -11.23 37.72
N LEU A 715 -21.72 -11.79 37.90
CA LEU A 715 -22.91 -11.49 37.09
C LEU A 715 -23.86 -10.48 37.74
N GLU A 716 -23.57 -10.01 38.96
CA GLU A 716 -24.52 -9.22 39.77
C GLU A 716 -24.35 -7.71 39.60
N ASP A 717 -23.18 -7.22 39.19
CA ASP A 717 -22.86 -5.80 39.25
C ASP A 717 -23.51 -4.93 38.16
N LYS A 718 -24.00 -5.51 37.05
CA LYS A 718 -24.52 -4.73 35.90
C LYS A 718 -25.61 -5.46 35.09
N LYS A 719 -26.87 -5.38 35.55
CA LYS A 719 -28.06 -5.90 34.81
C LYS A 719 -28.72 -4.80 33.97
N TYR A 720 -28.32 -4.69 32.71
CA TYR A 720 -28.93 -3.79 31.72
C TYR A 720 -30.05 -4.54 30.98
N LEU A 721 -31.02 -5.03 31.75
CA LEU A 721 -32.01 -5.97 31.25
C LEU A 721 -33.07 -5.28 30.38
N ILE A 722 -33.16 -5.75 29.14
CA ILE A 722 -34.30 -5.54 28.26
C ILE A 722 -35.53 -6.11 28.98
N ASN A 723 -36.56 -5.30 29.14
CA ASN A 723 -37.85 -5.78 29.64
C ASN A 723 -38.67 -6.33 28.47
N PRO A 724 -38.85 -7.67 28.38
CA PRO A 724 -39.53 -8.29 27.24
C PRO A 724 -41.04 -7.95 27.19
N GLN A 725 -41.61 -7.40 28.25
CA GLN A 725 -43.00 -6.96 28.23
C GLN A 725 -43.16 -5.58 27.56
N THR A 726 -42.12 -4.75 27.59
CA THR A 726 -42.20 -3.35 27.11
C THR A 726 -41.34 -3.10 25.87
N MET A 727 -40.48 -4.03 25.48
CA MET A 727 -39.56 -3.91 24.35
C MET A 727 -39.67 -5.13 23.41
N ASP A 728 -40.88 -5.39 22.92
CA ASP A 728 -41.21 -6.54 22.06
C ASP A 728 -40.41 -6.59 20.76
N SER A 729 -39.95 -5.45 20.24
CA SER A 729 -39.09 -5.38 19.05
C SER A 729 -37.68 -5.96 19.24
N LYS A 730 -37.27 -6.24 20.48
CA LYS A 730 -35.94 -6.75 20.84
C LYS A 730 -35.88 -8.26 21.00
N HIS A 731 -36.98 -8.98 20.87
CA HIS A 731 -36.99 -10.43 21.03
C HIS A 731 -38.14 -11.07 20.25
N SER A 732 -38.08 -12.39 20.04
CA SER A 732 -39.12 -13.15 19.33
C SER A 732 -39.91 -14.07 20.27
N GLY A 733 -40.22 -13.60 21.49
CA GLY A 733 -40.88 -14.39 22.52
C GLY A 733 -39.95 -15.40 23.21
N LEU A 734 -40.52 -16.45 23.81
CA LEU A 734 -39.77 -17.52 24.46
C LEU A 734 -39.10 -18.45 23.44
N MET A 735 -37.86 -18.84 23.69
CA MET A 735 -37.20 -19.87 22.90
C MET A 735 -37.88 -21.24 23.11
N PRO A 736 -38.16 -22.00 22.04
CA PRO A 736 -38.69 -23.36 22.17
C PRO A 736 -37.72 -24.33 22.84
N SER A 737 -36.42 -24.17 22.62
CA SER A 737 -35.34 -24.87 23.31
C SER A 737 -34.05 -24.06 23.21
N ILE A 738 -33.11 -24.27 24.14
CA ILE A 738 -31.75 -23.74 24.04
C ILE A 738 -30.89 -24.89 23.53
N GLU A 739 -30.36 -24.74 22.31
CA GLU A 739 -29.56 -25.76 21.63
C GLU A 739 -28.10 -25.32 21.48
N PHE A 740 -27.84 -24.01 21.46
CA PHE A 740 -26.53 -23.45 21.18
C PHE A 740 -26.16 -22.28 22.11
N ILE A 741 -24.87 -22.03 22.23
CA ILE A 741 -24.31 -20.78 22.73
C ILE A 741 -23.54 -20.17 21.56
N THR A 742 -23.91 -18.95 21.16
CA THR A 742 -23.33 -18.30 19.97
C THR A 742 -22.37 -17.19 20.39
N ILE A 743 -21.13 -17.26 19.93
CA ILE A 743 -20.09 -16.27 20.22
C ILE A 743 -20.03 -15.19 19.12
N HIS A 744 -19.94 -13.94 19.54
CA HIS A 744 -19.88 -12.74 18.70
C HIS A 744 -18.76 -11.79 19.16
N ASP A 745 -18.37 -10.89 18.26
CA ASP A 745 -17.60 -9.68 18.58
C ASP A 745 -18.41 -8.44 18.25
N THR A 746 -18.22 -7.39 19.05
CA THR A 746 -19.01 -6.17 18.92
C THR A 746 -18.69 -5.39 17.65
N ALA A 747 -17.56 -5.69 17.01
CA ALA A 747 -17.02 -4.97 15.86
C ALA A 747 -16.90 -3.45 16.12
N ASN A 748 -16.69 -3.06 17.39
CA ASN A 748 -16.65 -1.68 17.83
C ASN A 748 -15.38 -1.41 18.64
N ILE A 749 -14.41 -0.78 17.97
CA ILE A 749 -13.09 -0.49 18.54
C ILE A 749 -13.09 0.67 19.55
N SER A 750 -14.21 1.37 19.73
CA SER A 750 -14.32 2.53 20.64
C SER A 750 -15.18 2.26 21.89
N GLY A 751 -16.23 1.46 21.77
CA GLY A 751 -17.17 1.19 22.86
C GLY A 751 -16.80 -0.06 23.66
N GLY A 752 -16.58 0.08 24.98
CA GLY A 752 -16.40 -1.06 25.88
C GLY A 752 -17.71 -1.63 26.44
N LEU A 753 -17.60 -2.48 27.46
CA LEU A 753 -18.71 -3.21 28.10
C LEU A 753 -19.92 -2.32 28.44
N THR A 754 -19.70 -1.22 29.16
CA THR A 754 -20.78 -0.32 29.60
C THR A 754 -21.48 0.40 28.42
N ALA A 755 -20.75 0.72 27.35
CA ALA A 755 -21.33 1.36 26.17
C ALA A 755 -22.29 0.40 25.45
N HIS A 756 -21.91 -0.87 25.31
CA HIS A 756 -22.76 -1.90 24.71
C HIS A 756 -23.95 -2.26 25.61
N GLY A 757 -23.77 -2.32 26.92
CA GLY A 757 -24.89 -2.49 27.86
C GLY A 757 -26.00 -1.44 27.67
N ASN A 758 -25.61 -0.16 27.48
CA ASN A 758 -26.56 0.92 27.17
C ASN A 758 -27.14 0.82 25.76
N TYR A 759 -26.34 0.39 24.79
CA TYR A 759 -26.77 0.21 23.40
C TYR A 759 -27.97 -0.75 23.33
N TRP A 760 -27.92 -1.90 24.01
CA TRP A 760 -29.00 -2.89 23.95
C TRP A 760 -30.36 -2.40 24.45
N LEU A 761 -30.38 -1.39 25.33
CA LEU A 761 -31.59 -0.76 25.87
C LEU A 761 -32.24 0.27 24.94
N ASN A 762 -31.58 0.68 23.85
CA ASN A 762 -32.12 1.68 22.95
C ASN A 762 -33.16 1.07 21.99
N THR A 763 -34.37 1.63 21.97
CA THR A 763 -35.52 1.15 21.18
C THR A 763 -35.46 1.51 19.70
N SER A 764 -34.50 2.34 19.24
CA SER A 764 -34.40 2.72 17.83
C SER A 764 -33.85 1.63 16.91
N HIS A 765 -33.37 0.51 17.47
CA HIS A 765 -32.88 -0.65 16.72
C HIS A 765 -33.49 -1.96 17.27
N ASN A 766 -33.47 -3.02 16.48
CA ASN A 766 -34.13 -4.30 16.77
C ASN A 766 -33.19 -5.45 17.13
N THR A 767 -31.87 -5.30 16.89
CA THR A 767 -30.84 -6.26 17.34
C THR A 767 -30.75 -6.30 18.86
N SER A 768 -30.48 -7.47 19.41
CA SER A 768 -30.33 -7.74 20.84
C SER A 768 -29.40 -8.93 21.08
N ILE A 769 -28.86 -9.04 22.29
CA ILE A 769 -27.98 -10.11 22.74
C ILE A 769 -28.34 -10.50 24.19
N HIS A 770 -27.94 -11.69 24.64
CA HIS A 770 -28.18 -12.10 26.03
C HIS A 770 -27.09 -11.58 26.96
N PHE A 771 -25.83 -11.70 26.54
CA PHE A 771 -24.69 -11.25 27.33
C PHE A 771 -23.74 -10.39 26.50
N THR A 772 -23.11 -9.43 27.17
CA THR A 772 -21.91 -8.74 26.66
C THR A 772 -20.79 -8.94 27.67
N VAL A 773 -19.60 -9.29 27.20
CA VAL A 773 -18.41 -9.53 28.02
C VAL A 773 -17.34 -8.52 27.62
N GLY A 774 -16.67 -7.96 28.61
CA GLY A 774 -15.43 -7.20 28.44
C GLY A 774 -14.39 -7.67 29.45
N ASP A 775 -13.20 -7.10 29.37
CA ASP A 775 -12.06 -7.39 30.25
C ASP A 775 -12.39 -7.26 31.75
N TYR A 776 -13.19 -6.27 32.14
CA TYR A 776 -13.53 -6.05 33.55
C TYR A 776 -14.90 -6.58 33.99
N GLY A 777 -15.61 -7.37 33.17
CA GLY A 777 -16.88 -7.97 33.63
C GLY A 777 -17.87 -8.43 32.55
N VAL A 778 -19.07 -8.78 33.02
CA VAL A 778 -20.17 -9.30 32.18
C VAL A 778 -21.45 -8.49 32.44
N ILE A 779 -22.18 -8.18 31.37
CA ILE A 779 -23.52 -7.59 31.42
C ILE A 779 -24.51 -8.58 30.83
N GLN A 780 -25.56 -8.91 31.59
CA GLN A 780 -26.74 -9.58 31.04
C GLN A 780 -27.74 -8.55 30.51
N SER A 781 -28.09 -8.66 29.24
CA SER A 781 -29.01 -7.78 28.53
C SER A 781 -30.37 -8.40 28.27
N LEU A 782 -30.49 -9.72 28.18
CA LEU A 782 -31.77 -10.41 28.02
C LEU A 782 -31.81 -11.68 28.87
N ASP A 783 -32.98 -11.99 29.42
CA ASP A 783 -33.25 -13.29 30.06
C ASP A 783 -33.09 -14.41 29.03
N THR A 784 -32.29 -15.42 29.34
CA THR A 784 -31.91 -16.50 28.42
C THR A 784 -33.08 -17.38 27.97
N ARG A 785 -34.27 -17.21 28.52
CA ARG A 785 -35.47 -17.91 28.03
C ARG A 785 -36.10 -17.23 26.80
N TYR A 786 -35.73 -15.99 26.50
CA TYR A 786 -36.30 -15.22 25.38
C TYR A 786 -35.35 -15.23 24.18
N ALA A 787 -35.90 -15.33 22.97
CA ALA A 787 -35.14 -15.35 21.73
C ALA A 787 -34.59 -13.95 21.40
N ALA A 788 -33.26 -13.77 21.45
CA ALA A 788 -32.59 -12.54 21.00
C ALA A 788 -32.41 -12.50 19.47
N HIS A 789 -32.18 -11.31 18.91
CA HIS A 789 -31.96 -11.08 17.48
C HIS A 789 -30.47 -10.80 17.21
N HIS A 790 -29.66 -11.84 17.02
CA HIS A 790 -28.21 -11.73 16.87
C HIS A 790 -27.59 -12.59 15.76
N ALA A 791 -28.13 -13.78 15.48
CA ALA A 791 -27.53 -14.77 14.58
C ALA A 791 -27.78 -14.51 13.08
N GLY A 792 -28.67 -13.56 12.74
CA GLY A 792 -28.88 -13.12 11.35
C GLY A 792 -29.57 -14.13 10.41
N ASP A 793 -30.16 -15.19 10.94
CA ASP A 793 -30.76 -16.30 10.19
C ASP A 793 -32.30 -16.32 10.17
N GLY A 794 -32.90 -15.21 10.63
CA GLY A 794 -34.34 -15.01 10.72
C GLY A 794 -34.97 -15.61 11.98
N THR A 795 -36.30 -15.42 12.12
CA THR A 795 -37.09 -15.88 13.28
C THR A 795 -38.36 -16.63 12.86
N SER A 796 -38.42 -17.05 11.59
CA SER A 796 -39.61 -17.68 10.98
C SER A 796 -39.49 -19.19 10.77
N VAL A 797 -38.31 -19.78 10.96
CA VAL A 797 -38.07 -21.22 10.79
C VAL A 797 -37.56 -21.78 12.11
N MET A 798 -38.25 -22.80 12.63
CA MET A 798 -37.83 -23.50 13.84
C MET A 798 -36.72 -24.50 13.53
N PHE A 799 -35.72 -24.53 14.39
CA PHE A 799 -34.67 -25.54 14.37
C PHE A 799 -35.23 -26.94 14.65
N ALA A 800 -34.69 -27.94 13.97
CA ALA A 800 -34.98 -29.34 14.22
C ALA A 800 -33.73 -30.22 13.97
N TRP A 801 -33.65 -31.31 14.74
CA TRP A 801 -32.69 -32.39 14.53
C TRP A 801 -33.31 -33.47 13.63
N GLU A 802 -32.63 -33.81 12.54
CA GLU A 802 -33.01 -34.88 11.62
C GLU A 802 -32.05 -36.07 11.73
N ASP A 803 -32.58 -37.29 11.91
CA ASP A 803 -31.77 -38.52 11.96
C ASP A 803 -31.17 -38.80 10.57
N THR A 804 -29.85 -38.87 10.48
CA THR A 804 -29.14 -39.11 9.22
C THR A 804 -29.22 -40.57 8.76
N GLY A 805 -29.58 -41.49 9.66
CA GLY A 805 -29.51 -42.94 9.44
C GLY A 805 -28.09 -43.53 9.47
N VAL A 806 -27.05 -42.69 9.60
CA VAL A 806 -25.64 -43.10 9.63
C VAL A 806 -25.19 -43.29 11.07
N ARG A 807 -24.58 -44.45 11.35
CA ARG A 807 -24.10 -44.81 12.69
C ARG A 807 -22.78 -44.10 13.01
N ALA A 808 -22.67 -43.54 14.22
CA ALA A 808 -21.42 -42.93 14.66
C ALA A 808 -20.29 -43.93 14.92
N ASN A 809 -20.62 -45.18 15.30
CA ASN A 809 -19.66 -46.28 15.54
C ASN A 809 -18.45 -45.88 16.42
N GLY A 810 -18.66 -44.99 17.39
CA GLY A 810 -17.60 -44.50 18.29
C GLY A 810 -16.73 -43.36 17.71
N LYS A 811 -16.96 -42.93 16.48
CA LYS A 811 -16.33 -41.72 15.92
C LYS A 811 -17.13 -40.50 16.37
N MET A 812 -16.56 -39.68 17.25
CA MET A 812 -17.23 -38.50 17.77
C MET A 812 -17.45 -37.46 16.66
N ASN A 813 -16.39 -37.07 15.95
CA ASN A 813 -16.44 -36.04 14.91
C ASN A 813 -16.64 -36.65 13.50
N PRO A 814 -17.77 -36.43 12.82
CA PRO A 814 -18.00 -36.93 11.47
C PRO A 814 -17.27 -36.09 10.41
N ASP A 815 -16.87 -36.72 9.30
CA ASP A 815 -16.53 -35.99 8.07
C ASP A 815 -17.82 -35.74 7.29
N ILE A 816 -18.22 -34.47 7.13
CA ILE A 816 -19.47 -34.09 6.49
C ILE A 816 -19.16 -33.52 5.09
N ASP A 817 -19.86 -34.02 4.07
CA ASP A 817 -19.78 -33.49 2.70
C ASP A 817 -21.14 -33.62 2.00
N ILE A 818 -21.20 -33.30 0.71
CA ILE A 818 -22.37 -33.43 -0.14
C ILE A 818 -22.05 -34.36 -1.30
N SER A 819 -22.84 -35.42 -1.43
CA SER A 819 -22.76 -36.37 -2.54
C SER A 819 -23.06 -35.70 -3.91
N PRO A 820 -22.57 -36.26 -5.03
CA PRO A 820 -22.81 -35.69 -6.37
C PRO A 820 -24.28 -35.51 -6.77
N ASP A 821 -25.22 -36.18 -6.10
CA ASP A 821 -26.66 -36.03 -6.33
C ASP A 821 -27.38 -35.20 -5.25
N GLY A 822 -26.63 -34.48 -4.42
CA GLY A 822 -27.13 -33.38 -3.57
C GLY A 822 -27.59 -33.76 -2.17
N TYR A 823 -27.21 -34.92 -1.66
CA TYR A 823 -27.50 -35.35 -0.29
C TYR A 823 -26.26 -35.23 0.60
N TYR A 824 -26.45 -34.90 1.87
CA TYR A 824 -25.36 -34.94 2.83
C TYR A 824 -24.77 -36.35 2.95
N THR A 825 -23.47 -36.42 3.17
CA THR A 825 -22.74 -37.63 3.54
C THR A 825 -22.10 -37.45 4.91
N PHE A 826 -22.11 -38.48 5.73
CA PHE A 826 -21.40 -38.54 7.01
C PHE A 826 -20.41 -39.71 6.92
N ASN A 827 -19.10 -39.41 7.00
CA ASN A 827 -18.03 -40.38 6.82
C ASN A 827 -18.15 -41.15 5.49
N ASP A 828 -18.37 -40.42 4.40
CA ASP A 828 -18.65 -40.94 3.04
C ASP A 828 -19.95 -41.77 2.90
N GLU A 829 -20.70 -42.01 3.97
CA GLU A 829 -22.00 -42.68 3.92
C GLU A 829 -23.11 -41.67 3.63
N LYS A 830 -23.86 -41.92 2.54
CA LYS A 830 -24.94 -41.04 2.09
C LYS A 830 -26.15 -41.10 3.01
N THR A 831 -26.66 -39.92 3.39
CA THR A 831 -27.86 -39.74 4.20
C THR A 831 -29.11 -39.51 3.32
N PRO A 832 -30.34 -39.65 3.86
CA PRO A 832 -31.56 -39.28 3.13
C PRO A 832 -31.82 -37.77 3.10
N ILE A 833 -30.97 -36.95 3.72
CA ILE A 833 -31.18 -35.52 3.91
C ILE A 833 -30.52 -34.75 2.76
N LYS A 834 -31.29 -33.89 2.08
CA LYS A 834 -30.79 -33.06 0.97
C LYS A 834 -30.09 -31.81 1.49
N ALA A 835 -28.96 -31.46 0.86
CA ALA A 835 -28.30 -30.20 1.11
C ALA A 835 -29.01 -29.04 0.39
N PRO A 836 -28.97 -27.81 0.95
CA PRO A 836 -29.43 -26.61 0.25
C PRO A 836 -28.69 -26.42 -1.08
N THR A 837 -29.38 -25.82 -2.05
CA THR A 837 -28.83 -25.55 -3.39
C THR A 837 -28.75 -24.05 -3.65
N LYS A 838 -27.81 -23.63 -4.49
CA LYS A 838 -27.73 -22.26 -5.02
C LYS A 838 -28.38 -22.22 -6.39
N ASN A 839 -29.60 -21.71 -6.51
CA ASN A 839 -30.34 -21.66 -7.79
C ASN A 839 -30.43 -23.04 -8.48
N GLY A 840 -30.61 -24.12 -7.71
CA GLY A 840 -30.66 -25.50 -8.21
C GLY A 840 -29.29 -26.16 -8.44
N GLN A 841 -28.18 -25.45 -8.23
CA GLN A 841 -26.84 -26.01 -8.25
C GLN A 841 -26.58 -26.84 -6.98
N ILE A 842 -26.13 -28.08 -7.16
CA ILE A 842 -25.60 -28.92 -6.08
C ILE A 842 -24.24 -28.35 -5.65
N LEU A 843 -24.09 -28.13 -4.35
CA LEU A 843 -22.89 -27.58 -3.72
C LEU A 843 -22.06 -28.71 -3.10
N ASP A 844 -20.89 -28.36 -2.57
CA ASP A 844 -19.97 -29.26 -1.85
C ASP A 844 -19.51 -28.61 -0.52
N LYS A 845 -18.72 -29.33 0.28
CA LYS A 845 -18.18 -28.83 1.56
C LYS A 845 -17.47 -27.48 1.51
N SER A 846 -16.95 -27.02 0.36
CA SER A 846 -16.33 -25.69 0.26
C SER A 846 -17.33 -24.54 0.48
N TYR A 847 -18.63 -24.82 0.39
CA TYR A 847 -19.69 -23.87 0.70
C TYR A 847 -20.09 -23.87 2.18
N PHE A 848 -19.53 -24.74 3.02
CA PHE A 848 -19.84 -24.74 4.43
C PHE A 848 -19.26 -23.51 5.15
N THR A 849 -19.91 -23.16 6.25
CA THR A 849 -19.37 -22.26 7.29
C THR A 849 -18.17 -22.91 7.98
N GLU A 850 -17.44 -22.15 8.79
CA GLU A 850 -16.14 -22.56 9.38
C GLU A 850 -16.24 -23.90 10.13
N LEU A 851 -17.20 -24.02 11.06
CA LEU A 851 -17.46 -25.26 11.81
C LEU A 851 -18.29 -26.29 11.04
N GLY A 852 -18.73 -25.97 9.83
CA GLY A 852 -19.68 -26.77 9.08
C GLY A 852 -21.11 -26.79 9.64
N PRO A 853 -21.97 -27.66 9.10
CA PRO A 853 -23.32 -27.87 9.61
C PRO A 853 -23.32 -28.46 11.03
N ASN A 854 -24.21 -27.98 11.89
CA ASN A 854 -24.36 -28.50 13.24
C ASN A 854 -24.86 -29.96 13.22
N TRP A 855 -24.28 -30.79 14.08
CA TRP A 855 -24.62 -32.21 14.20
C TRP A 855 -24.66 -32.67 15.67
N LYS A 856 -25.15 -33.88 15.92
CA LYS A 856 -25.02 -34.56 17.23
C LYS A 856 -25.09 -36.07 17.07
N ILE A 857 -24.76 -36.82 18.12
CA ILE A 857 -25.08 -38.25 18.22
C ILE A 857 -26.38 -38.37 19.02
N GLY A 858 -27.42 -38.95 18.43
CA GLY A 858 -28.68 -39.19 19.12
C GLY A 858 -28.63 -40.46 19.99
N ASP A 859 -29.63 -40.63 20.86
CA ASP A 859 -29.73 -41.78 21.78
C ASP A 859 -29.73 -43.13 21.07
N ASN A 860 -30.15 -43.17 19.81
CA ASN A 860 -30.14 -44.37 19.00
C ASN A 860 -28.74 -44.73 18.47
N GLY A 861 -27.73 -43.87 18.65
CA GLY A 861 -26.34 -44.02 18.20
C GLY A 861 -26.06 -43.57 16.75
N ASN A 862 -27.03 -42.94 16.09
CA ASN A 862 -26.84 -42.32 14.78
C ASN A 862 -26.41 -40.86 14.89
N TYR A 863 -25.78 -40.34 13.84
CA TYR A 863 -25.64 -38.90 13.69
C TYR A 863 -26.99 -38.26 13.36
N TYR A 864 -27.21 -37.07 13.90
CA TYR A 864 -28.32 -36.18 13.55
C TYR A 864 -27.74 -34.90 12.97
N LEU A 865 -28.42 -34.37 11.95
CA LEU A 865 -28.07 -33.11 11.31
C LEU A 865 -29.08 -32.04 11.74
N GLY A 866 -28.58 -30.86 12.10
CA GLY A 866 -29.40 -29.70 12.40
C GLY A 866 -29.96 -29.07 11.12
N THR A 867 -31.06 -28.33 11.23
CA THR A 867 -31.64 -27.62 10.08
C THR A 867 -30.61 -26.72 9.40
N THR A 868 -30.40 -26.88 8.09
CA THR A 868 -29.47 -26.06 7.29
C THR A 868 -30.21 -25.20 6.26
N TRP A 869 -29.51 -24.19 5.75
CA TRP A 869 -30.02 -23.31 4.69
C TRP A 869 -28.87 -22.72 3.87
N PHE A 870 -29.20 -22.27 2.67
CA PHE A 870 -28.28 -21.47 1.86
C PHE A 870 -28.50 -19.99 2.19
N VAL A 871 -27.41 -19.27 2.48
CA VAL A 871 -27.43 -17.86 2.90
C VAL A 871 -26.40 -17.06 2.14
N ASP A 872 -26.82 -15.97 1.53
CA ASP A 872 -25.99 -15.02 0.76
C ASP A 872 -26.16 -13.56 1.23
N SER A 873 -26.89 -13.33 2.33
CA SER A 873 -27.17 -12.00 2.87
C SER A 873 -25.98 -11.36 3.61
N GLN A 874 -25.07 -12.17 4.14
CA GLN A 874 -23.88 -11.71 4.89
C GLN A 874 -22.56 -12.02 4.16
N VAL A 875 -22.59 -12.95 3.20
CA VAL A 875 -21.40 -13.37 2.43
C VAL A 875 -21.78 -13.47 0.97
N ALA A 876 -21.18 -12.64 0.11
CA ALA A 876 -21.55 -12.52 -1.30
C ALA A 876 -21.42 -13.83 -2.11
N ARG A 877 -20.49 -14.73 -1.76
CA ARG A 877 -20.38 -16.05 -2.41
C ARG A 877 -21.58 -16.96 -2.11
N GLY A 878 -22.24 -16.72 -0.98
CA GLY A 878 -23.22 -17.58 -0.35
C GLY A 878 -22.60 -18.83 0.27
N VAL A 879 -23.13 -19.25 1.41
CA VAL A 879 -22.68 -20.42 2.17
C VAL A 879 -23.87 -21.30 2.57
N ILE A 880 -23.59 -22.53 2.94
CA ILE A 880 -24.53 -23.41 3.66
C ILE A 880 -24.22 -23.24 5.14
N GLY A 881 -25.11 -22.55 5.84
CA GLY A 881 -25.06 -22.39 7.29
C GLY A 881 -26.08 -23.27 8.00
N SER A 882 -25.90 -23.38 9.32
CA SER A 882 -26.96 -23.88 10.21
C SER A 882 -28.04 -22.81 10.37
N LYS A 883 -29.27 -23.22 10.70
CA LYS A 883 -30.41 -22.32 10.92
C LYS A 883 -30.99 -22.52 12.31
N GLY A 884 -31.69 -21.52 12.85
CA GLY A 884 -32.31 -21.54 14.18
C GLY A 884 -31.52 -20.80 15.26
N GLY A 885 -30.44 -20.09 14.92
CA GLY A 885 -29.60 -19.38 15.87
C GLY A 885 -30.36 -18.39 16.74
N ASN A 886 -31.20 -17.52 16.17
CA ASN A 886 -31.97 -16.56 16.98
C ASN A 886 -32.97 -17.23 17.94
N LEU A 887 -33.61 -18.32 17.51
CA LEU A 887 -34.69 -18.96 18.28
C LEU A 887 -34.18 -20.05 19.23
N ASN A 888 -32.94 -20.50 19.10
CA ASN A 888 -32.43 -21.65 19.82
C ASN A 888 -31.03 -21.43 20.40
N SER A 889 -30.54 -20.19 20.50
CA SER A 889 -29.22 -19.95 21.06
C SER A 889 -29.13 -18.78 22.03
N ILE A 890 -28.22 -18.92 22.98
CA ILE A 890 -27.77 -17.83 23.83
C ILE A 890 -26.63 -17.11 23.12
N GLY A 891 -26.90 -15.96 22.51
CA GLY A 891 -25.86 -15.06 21.99
C GLY A 891 -25.05 -14.35 23.09
N ILE A 892 -23.73 -14.31 22.91
CA ILE A 892 -22.75 -13.59 23.74
C ILE A 892 -21.91 -12.66 22.84
N GLU A 893 -21.82 -11.39 23.21
CA GLU A 893 -21.02 -10.35 22.52
C GLU A 893 -19.73 -10.02 23.27
N MET A 894 -18.57 -10.20 22.65
CA MET A 894 -17.26 -9.87 23.21
C MET A 894 -16.82 -8.47 22.78
N CYS A 895 -16.43 -7.64 23.75
CA CYS A 895 -15.93 -6.30 23.48
C CYS A 895 -14.54 -6.35 22.83
N VAL A 896 -14.35 -5.61 21.74
CA VAL A 896 -13.09 -5.52 20.98
C VAL A 896 -12.52 -4.08 20.98
N ASN A 897 -12.85 -3.27 21.98
CA ASN A 897 -12.38 -1.89 22.06
C ASN A 897 -10.86 -1.80 22.28
N THR A 898 -10.19 -0.85 21.62
CA THR A 898 -8.73 -0.71 21.65
C THR A 898 -8.17 -0.45 23.05
N SER A 899 -8.97 0.16 23.92
CA SER A 899 -8.61 0.42 25.32
C SER A 899 -8.73 -0.79 26.26
N GLY A 900 -9.39 -1.88 25.85
CA GLY A 900 -9.63 -3.06 26.70
C GLY A 900 -8.68 -4.23 26.41
N ASP A 901 -8.61 -5.20 27.32
CA ASP A 901 -7.84 -6.44 27.14
C ASP A 901 -8.68 -7.54 26.46
N ILE A 902 -8.35 -7.86 25.22
CA ILE A 902 -9.10 -8.85 24.43
C ILE A 902 -8.87 -10.28 24.94
N TYR A 903 -7.71 -10.59 25.50
CA TYR A 903 -7.42 -11.94 26.00
C TYR A 903 -8.18 -12.22 27.31
N ASP A 904 -8.21 -11.25 28.22
CA ASP A 904 -9.05 -11.32 29.42
C ASP A 904 -10.54 -11.46 29.04
N THR A 905 -10.99 -10.69 28.04
CA THR A 905 -12.34 -10.82 27.49
C THR A 905 -12.62 -12.25 27.00
N TRP A 906 -11.67 -12.91 26.32
CA TRP A 906 -11.81 -14.30 25.89
C TRP A 906 -11.88 -15.27 27.07
N GLN A 907 -10.95 -15.22 28.03
CA GLN A 907 -10.96 -16.11 29.19
C GLN A 907 -12.23 -15.94 30.04
N ARG A 908 -12.66 -14.70 30.25
CA ARG A 908 -13.90 -14.39 30.98
C ARG A 908 -15.14 -14.87 30.24
N THR A 909 -15.13 -14.77 28.91
CA THR A 909 -16.20 -15.33 28.08
C THR A 909 -16.23 -16.85 28.20
N ALA A 910 -15.07 -17.53 28.19
CA ALA A 910 -14.98 -18.96 28.37
C ALA A 910 -15.56 -19.43 29.72
N LYS A 911 -15.25 -18.71 30.81
CA LYS A 911 -15.84 -18.95 32.14
C LYS A 911 -17.38 -18.79 32.15
N LEU A 912 -17.91 -17.78 31.45
CA LEU A 912 -19.36 -17.62 31.27
C LEU A 912 -19.96 -18.78 30.46
N VAL A 913 -19.32 -19.17 29.36
CA VAL A 913 -19.77 -20.28 28.51
C VAL A 913 -19.80 -21.59 29.29
N ALA A 914 -18.76 -21.90 30.07
CA ALA A 914 -18.71 -23.08 30.94
C ALA A 914 -19.90 -23.14 31.91
N LYS A 915 -20.28 -22.00 32.48
CA LYS A 915 -21.51 -21.90 33.30
C LYS A 915 -22.78 -22.16 32.50
N LEU A 916 -22.88 -21.60 31.30
CA LEU A 916 -24.08 -21.75 30.46
C LEU A 916 -24.24 -23.17 29.90
N ILE A 917 -23.14 -23.88 29.65
CA ILE A 917 -23.13 -25.30 29.30
C ILE A 917 -23.80 -26.11 30.41
N GLU A 918 -23.37 -25.92 31.66
CA GLU A 918 -23.94 -26.60 32.84
C GLU A 918 -25.42 -26.22 33.06
N ASP A 919 -25.74 -24.93 33.06
CA ASP A 919 -27.08 -24.43 33.34
C ASP A 919 -28.14 -24.95 32.33
N ASN A 920 -27.71 -25.39 31.14
CA ASN A 920 -28.59 -25.79 30.03
C ASN A 920 -28.37 -27.24 29.55
N ASP A 921 -27.56 -28.04 30.24
CA ASP A 921 -27.25 -29.44 29.89
C ASP A 921 -26.78 -29.61 28.43
N LEU A 922 -25.84 -28.75 28.03
CA LEU A 922 -25.27 -28.75 26.68
C LEU A 922 -23.94 -29.50 26.62
N ASP A 923 -23.57 -29.96 25.44
CA ASP A 923 -22.24 -30.50 25.14
C ASP A 923 -21.35 -29.45 24.43
N TYR A 924 -20.03 -29.68 24.33
CA TYR A 924 -19.10 -28.70 23.75
C TYR A 924 -19.36 -28.38 22.26
N SER A 925 -19.98 -29.30 21.50
CA SER A 925 -20.35 -29.03 20.10
C SER A 925 -21.48 -28.00 19.97
N ARG A 926 -22.06 -27.56 21.09
CA ARG A 926 -23.12 -26.54 21.14
C ARG A 926 -22.59 -25.13 21.26
N VAL A 927 -21.30 -24.97 21.54
CA VAL A 927 -20.64 -23.67 21.48
C VAL A 927 -20.25 -23.42 20.03
N VAL A 928 -20.86 -22.40 19.44
CA VAL A 928 -20.72 -22.11 18.01
C VAL A 928 -20.42 -20.65 17.77
N GLN A 929 -19.85 -20.36 16.62
CA GLN A 929 -19.60 -19.00 16.15
C GLN A 929 -20.85 -18.43 15.48
N HIS A 930 -21.01 -17.11 15.43
CA HIS A 930 -22.01 -16.49 14.55
C HIS A 930 -21.79 -16.91 13.07
N ASN A 931 -20.53 -17.10 12.66
CA ASN A 931 -20.17 -17.67 11.36
C ASN A 931 -20.98 -18.93 11.00
N THR A 932 -21.23 -19.81 11.97
CA THR A 932 -21.98 -21.07 11.79
C THR A 932 -23.37 -20.89 11.16
N PHE A 933 -24.00 -19.73 11.39
CA PHE A 933 -25.36 -19.47 10.92
C PHE A 933 -25.43 -18.77 9.56
N THR A 934 -24.50 -17.83 9.32
CA THR A 934 -24.58 -16.90 8.17
C THR A 934 -23.31 -16.82 7.32
N GLY A 935 -22.20 -17.41 7.79
CA GLY A 935 -20.86 -17.23 7.25
C GLY A 935 -20.22 -15.88 7.55
N LYS A 936 -20.88 -15.01 8.35
CA LYS A 936 -20.28 -13.74 8.78
C LYS A 936 -18.94 -14.01 9.46
N ASN A 937 -17.92 -13.19 9.16
CA ASN A 937 -16.63 -13.26 9.86
C ASN A 937 -16.79 -12.75 11.30
N CYS A 938 -17.33 -13.61 12.18
CA CYS A 938 -17.72 -13.27 13.55
C CYS A 938 -17.75 -14.55 14.41
N PRO A 939 -17.03 -14.61 15.54
CA PRO A 939 -16.18 -13.55 16.13
C PRO A 939 -14.87 -13.37 15.34
N GLN A 940 -14.63 -12.16 14.84
CA GLN A 940 -13.48 -11.85 13.98
C GLN A 940 -12.15 -11.98 14.73
N SER A 941 -12.11 -11.54 15.99
CA SER A 941 -10.93 -11.50 16.84
C SER A 941 -10.31 -12.89 17.04
N ILE A 942 -11.16 -13.90 17.20
CA ILE A 942 -10.76 -15.30 17.33
C ILE A 942 -10.49 -15.94 15.96
N LEU A 943 -11.38 -15.74 14.98
CA LEU A 943 -11.27 -16.36 13.66
C LEU A 943 -10.00 -15.95 12.91
N TYR A 944 -9.66 -14.65 12.94
CA TYR A 944 -8.49 -14.15 12.25
C TYR A 944 -7.18 -14.58 12.95
N ALA A 945 -7.24 -14.84 14.25
CA ALA A 945 -6.12 -15.33 15.03
C ALA A 945 -5.96 -16.86 15.01
N ASP A 946 -6.83 -17.59 14.29
CA ASP A 946 -6.90 -19.05 14.31
C ASP A 946 -6.98 -19.64 15.74
N TYR A 947 -7.71 -18.93 16.61
CA TYR A 947 -7.63 -19.12 18.07
C TYR A 947 -8.85 -19.86 18.66
N TRP A 948 -9.70 -20.44 17.80
CA TRP A 948 -10.95 -21.05 18.23
C TRP A 948 -10.73 -22.30 19.10
N ASP A 949 -9.75 -23.13 18.75
CA ASP A 949 -9.45 -24.35 19.50
C ASP A 949 -8.94 -24.02 20.92
N THR A 950 -8.02 -23.05 21.05
CA THR A 950 -7.55 -22.56 22.37
C THR A 950 -8.68 -21.94 23.19
N PHE A 951 -9.58 -21.19 22.55
CA PHE A 951 -10.78 -20.68 23.23
C PHE A 951 -11.69 -21.81 23.75
N MET A 952 -11.82 -22.91 23.01
CA MET A 952 -12.54 -24.10 23.47
C MET A 952 -11.83 -24.81 24.62
N GLU A 953 -10.49 -24.81 24.65
CA GLU A 953 -9.71 -25.33 25.79
C GLU A 953 -9.95 -24.52 27.07
N PHE A 954 -10.00 -23.18 26.98
CA PHE A 954 -10.41 -22.33 28.11
C PHE A 954 -11.75 -22.80 28.69
N ILE A 955 -12.75 -23.02 27.81
CA ILE A 955 -14.10 -23.44 28.21
C ILE A 955 -14.05 -24.80 28.91
N GLN A 956 -13.29 -25.75 28.37
CA GLN A 956 -13.21 -27.11 28.92
C GLN A 956 -12.58 -27.12 30.32
N ILE A 957 -11.49 -26.39 30.52
CA ILE A 957 -10.82 -26.28 31.82
C ILE A 957 -11.76 -25.68 32.85
N GLU A 958 -12.41 -24.56 32.50
CA GLU A 958 -13.41 -23.90 33.34
C GLU A 958 -14.58 -24.82 33.68
N HIS A 959 -15.09 -25.59 32.70
CA HIS A 959 -16.21 -26.50 32.89
C HIS A 959 -15.84 -27.71 33.75
N ILE A 960 -14.65 -28.30 33.57
CA ILE A 960 -14.16 -29.40 34.42
C ILE A 960 -14.01 -28.93 35.86
N ILE A 961 -13.37 -27.78 36.09
CA ILE A 961 -13.21 -27.22 37.44
C ILE A 961 -14.56 -26.96 38.07
N ARG A 962 -15.48 -26.35 37.33
CA ARG A 962 -16.83 -26.04 37.80
C ARG A 962 -17.66 -27.27 38.14
N THR A 963 -17.56 -28.36 37.38
CA THR A 963 -18.41 -29.55 37.57
C THR A 963 -17.79 -30.57 38.52
N GLU A 964 -16.48 -30.78 38.44
CA GLU A 964 -15.78 -31.78 39.23
C GLU A 964 -15.15 -31.22 40.51
N TYR A 965 -14.96 -29.90 40.61
CA TYR A 965 -14.25 -29.21 41.69
C TYR A 965 -14.96 -27.96 42.22
N ALA A 966 -16.30 -27.92 42.15
CA ALA A 966 -17.12 -26.77 42.58
C ALA A 966 -16.89 -26.29 44.03
N ASP A 967 -16.42 -27.17 44.91
CA ASP A 967 -16.12 -26.91 46.33
C ASP A 967 -14.66 -26.49 46.58
N ALA A 968 -13.83 -26.39 45.53
CA ALA A 968 -12.45 -25.98 45.64
C ALA A 968 -12.32 -24.45 45.69
N GLU A 969 -11.50 -23.96 46.63
CA GLU A 969 -10.99 -22.59 46.60
C GLU A 969 -9.67 -22.59 45.80
N ILE A 970 -9.60 -21.84 44.71
CA ILE A 970 -8.43 -21.77 43.81
C ILE A 970 -7.96 -20.32 43.76
N LYS A 971 -6.66 -20.09 43.99
CA LYS A 971 -6.05 -18.76 43.88
C LYS A 971 -4.69 -18.81 43.21
N LEU A 972 -4.34 -17.74 42.50
CA LEU A 972 -2.99 -17.47 42.02
C LEU A 972 -2.41 -16.28 42.79
N GLU A 973 -1.17 -16.43 43.24
CA GLU A 973 -0.37 -15.36 43.84
C GLU A 973 0.82 -15.07 42.94
N SER A 974 0.84 -13.88 42.34
CA SER A 974 1.97 -13.40 41.54
C SER A 974 3.13 -13.00 42.45
N HIS A 975 4.35 -13.39 42.08
CA HIS A 975 5.56 -12.90 42.73
C HIS A 975 6.17 -11.69 42.00
N ASP A 976 5.56 -11.29 40.88
CA ASP A 976 6.01 -10.21 40.00
C ASP A 976 4.84 -9.27 39.66
N PRO A 977 4.23 -8.60 40.67
CA PRO A 977 2.96 -7.88 40.54
C PRO A 977 2.98 -6.67 39.60
N ASP A 978 4.17 -6.21 39.17
CA ASP A 978 4.31 -5.14 38.19
C ASP A 978 4.11 -5.63 36.73
N LEU A 979 4.25 -6.93 36.49
CA LEU A 979 4.14 -7.57 35.16
C LEU A 979 2.95 -8.53 35.08
N LEU A 980 2.70 -9.28 36.14
CA LEU A 980 1.69 -10.34 36.24
C LEU A 980 0.78 -10.07 37.44
N ASP A 981 -0.53 -10.02 37.24
CA ASP A 981 -1.47 -9.88 38.36
C ASP A 981 -1.95 -11.24 38.92
N ASN A 982 -2.77 -11.19 39.97
CA ASN A 982 -3.30 -12.40 40.63
C ASN A 982 -4.43 -13.10 39.85
N THR A 983 -4.87 -12.54 38.71
CA THR A 983 -5.82 -13.23 37.81
C THR A 983 -5.09 -14.14 36.81
N GLY A 984 -3.76 -14.02 36.75
CA GLY A 984 -2.90 -14.68 35.76
C GLY A 984 -2.59 -13.80 34.54
N ARG A 985 -3.09 -12.56 34.48
CA ARG A 985 -2.96 -11.69 33.30
C ARG A 985 -1.63 -10.95 33.31
N ILE A 986 -1.04 -10.82 32.12
CA ILE A 986 0.09 -9.91 31.91
C ILE A 986 -0.45 -8.48 31.77
N ILE A 987 -0.08 -7.61 32.71
CA ILE A 987 -0.63 -6.25 32.83
C ILE A 987 0.34 -5.16 32.37
N SER A 988 1.60 -5.51 32.11
CA SER A 988 2.63 -4.59 31.63
C SER A 988 3.58 -5.31 30.68
N LEU A 989 3.91 -4.67 29.56
CA LEU A 989 4.73 -5.26 28.51
C LEU A 989 6.21 -4.94 28.75
N PRO A 990 7.06 -5.94 29.00
CA PRO A 990 8.45 -5.67 29.29
C PRO A 990 9.21 -5.35 27.99
N GLN A 991 10.13 -4.38 28.04
CA GLN A 991 10.95 -4.01 26.89
C GLN A 991 11.81 -5.17 26.38
N THR A 992 12.40 -5.92 27.31
CA THR A 992 13.16 -7.15 27.06
C THR A 992 12.50 -8.34 27.74
N THR A 993 12.74 -9.55 27.26
CA THR A 993 12.18 -10.79 27.78
C THR A 993 12.42 -10.91 29.29
N LYS A 994 11.37 -11.31 30.02
CA LYS A 994 11.38 -11.50 31.48
C LYS A 994 10.94 -12.91 31.85
N PHE A 995 11.31 -13.32 33.06
CA PHE A 995 10.84 -14.56 33.65
C PHE A 995 10.08 -14.17 34.92
N VAL A 996 8.87 -14.67 35.06
CA VAL A 996 8.02 -14.43 36.23
C VAL A 996 7.70 -15.74 36.92
N THR A 997 7.43 -15.68 38.21
CA THR A 997 6.94 -16.85 38.95
C THR A 997 5.65 -16.53 39.68
N TYR A 998 4.87 -17.57 39.91
CA TYR A 998 3.60 -17.47 40.61
C TYR A 998 3.32 -18.77 41.37
N THR A 999 2.49 -18.66 42.40
CA THR A 999 2.04 -19.80 43.19
C THR A 999 0.56 -20.02 42.96
N ILE A 1000 0.18 -21.24 42.57
CA ILE A 1000 -1.22 -21.67 42.56
C ILE A 1000 -1.48 -22.42 43.86
N THR A 1001 -2.49 -22.01 44.60
CA THR A 1001 -2.97 -22.71 45.79
C THR A 1001 -4.38 -23.23 45.56
N VAL A 1002 -4.58 -24.49 45.92
CA VAL A 1002 -5.87 -25.17 45.88
C VAL A 1002 -6.21 -25.62 47.29
N LYS A 1003 -7.47 -25.42 47.69
CA LYS A 1003 -8.01 -25.92 48.95
C LYS A 1003 -9.34 -26.62 48.74
N ILE A 1004 -9.48 -27.83 49.28
CA ILE A 1004 -10.68 -28.67 49.22
C ILE A 1004 -10.97 -29.17 50.64
N GLY A 1005 -12.03 -28.66 51.27
CA GLY A 1005 -12.31 -28.92 52.68
C GLY A 1005 -11.16 -28.44 53.58
N ASP A 1006 -10.57 -29.36 54.35
CA ASP A 1006 -9.43 -29.08 55.25
C ASP A 1006 -8.05 -29.27 54.56
N ALA A 1007 -8.02 -29.81 53.34
CA ALA A 1007 -6.77 -30.04 52.62
C ALA A 1007 -6.38 -28.83 51.77
N GLU A 1008 -5.14 -28.36 51.89
CA GLU A 1008 -4.57 -27.26 51.11
C GLU A 1008 -3.22 -27.69 50.54
N LYS A 1009 -3.00 -27.44 49.25
CA LYS A 1009 -1.73 -27.70 48.56
C LYS A 1009 -1.42 -26.56 47.60
N SER A 1010 -0.13 -26.32 47.37
CA SER A 1010 0.35 -25.26 46.47
C SER A 1010 1.45 -25.78 45.55
N ILE A 1011 1.49 -25.25 44.34
CA ILE A 1011 2.60 -25.43 43.39
C ILE A 1011 3.13 -24.07 42.96
N LYS A 1012 4.46 -23.95 42.89
CA LYS A 1012 5.12 -22.80 42.26
C LYS A 1012 5.38 -23.14 40.79
N LEU A 1013 5.16 -22.18 39.91
CA LEU A 1013 5.35 -22.28 38.47
C LEU A 1013 6.13 -21.05 37.96
N GLY A 1014 6.71 -21.19 36.77
CA GLY A 1014 7.44 -20.12 36.11
C GLY A 1014 7.06 -19.99 34.64
N SER A 1015 7.01 -18.74 34.16
CA SER A 1015 6.69 -18.41 32.77
C SER A 1015 7.65 -17.36 32.22
N VAL A 1016 8.06 -17.52 30.97
CA VAL A 1016 8.73 -16.51 30.18
C VAL A 1016 7.69 -15.54 29.63
N ILE A 1017 7.92 -14.23 29.78
CA ILE A 1017 7.17 -13.16 29.11
C ILE A 1017 8.07 -12.60 28.01
N PRO A 1018 7.74 -12.82 26.72
CA PRO A 1018 8.52 -12.26 25.61
C PRO A 1018 8.61 -10.73 25.66
N GLY A 1019 9.80 -10.17 25.40
CA GLY A 1019 9.99 -8.73 25.27
C GLY A 1019 9.38 -8.13 24.00
N LEU A 1020 9.38 -6.80 23.89
CA LEU A 1020 8.78 -6.08 22.75
C LEU A 1020 9.50 -6.30 21.40
N SER A 1021 10.72 -6.86 21.43
CA SER A 1021 11.52 -7.13 20.23
C SER A 1021 11.67 -8.61 19.90
N SER A 1022 11.34 -9.53 20.82
CA SER A 1022 11.49 -10.97 20.61
C SER A 1022 10.34 -11.62 19.82
N TRP A 1023 9.32 -10.84 19.43
CA TRP A 1023 8.24 -11.30 18.57
C TRP A 1023 7.70 -10.22 17.63
N ASP A 1024 7.05 -10.64 16.54
CA ASP A 1024 6.50 -9.73 15.52
C ASP A 1024 5.11 -9.18 15.90
N GLN A 1025 5.03 -7.86 16.08
CA GLN A 1025 3.82 -7.13 16.46
C GLN A 1025 2.99 -6.63 15.27
N TYR A 1026 3.28 -7.10 14.05
CA TYR A 1026 2.75 -6.48 12.84
C TYR A 1026 1.96 -7.40 11.89
N ASP A 1027 2.53 -8.47 11.31
CA ASP A 1027 1.86 -9.22 10.20
C ASP A 1027 1.34 -10.63 10.56
N GLY A 1028 1.28 -10.99 11.85
CA GLY A 1028 0.48 -12.12 12.36
C GLY A 1028 1.28 -13.28 12.95
N LEU A 1029 0.75 -13.81 14.06
CA LEU A 1029 1.14 -15.00 14.85
C LEU A 1029 2.61 -15.06 15.30
N TYR A 1030 2.85 -14.98 16.63
CA TYR A 1030 4.05 -15.65 17.18
C TYR A 1030 3.94 -17.11 16.75
N ALA A 1031 4.96 -17.60 16.07
CA ALA A 1031 4.98 -18.96 15.54
C ALA A 1031 5.02 -19.96 16.68
N ILE A 1032 3.85 -20.32 17.23
CA ILE A 1032 3.70 -21.65 17.82
C ILE A 1032 3.85 -22.59 16.63
N ASN A 1033 4.93 -23.35 16.63
CA ASN A 1033 5.11 -24.48 15.73
C ASN A 1033 3.90 -25.43 15.88
N LEU A 1034 2.87 -25.27 15.05
CA LEU A 1034 1.87 -26.31 14.81
C LEU A 1034 2.55 -27.40 13.96
N ASN A 1035 3.31 -28.27 14.63
CA ASN A 1035 3.78 -29.55 14.12
C ASN A 1035 2.98 -30.70 14.73
#